data_AF-D8Q8V8-F1
#
_entry.id   AF-D8Q8V8-F1
#
_cell.length_a   1.000
_cell.length_b   1.000
_cell.length_c   1.000
_cell.angle_alpha   90.00
_cell.angle_beta   90.00
_cell.angle_gamma   90.00
#
_symmetry.space_group_name_H-M   'P 1'
#
loop_
_entity.id
_entity.type
_entity.pdbx_description
1 polymer ?
#
loop_
_entity_poly.entity_id
_entity_poly.type
_entity_poly.pdbx_seq_one_letter_code
_entity_poly.pdbx_strand_id
1 'polypeptide(L)'
;MATFSPAPAHRRASLMRTSPRAGGSRKPSRMSLTPFSDAYTEETGMDVDEGSTAPTETAVKAKPSKELLYANSREFKVSYYAGLPLEVKTALQKNNNFEYDSIYSGSIDAQTGFALVASAETCYVWQHAQAVSGIPTCYIFACPVNPDDYMTPPLHSLIPYGVGREPGLLLMNHAGKVRLWDSISIGLAGGGNYTEASLNLGPYETVSHLVRTHPQTFVASTTQGQFFKIIHTAVGGKHHITVQTFSRPAQSSFARFTSLLLATQTEGILIPETGPIASVALGRDSSSGGQDIWALVGSHIQRWDMKPDGWEEALLDADVLELICDALRERFGAAIPDLSRDLGLECNDVQMDSEGKLIVLVSYTPVDVSGSDMAIDTGSHVKRVFSLMKLTYLGDTFRVDDVRVVPYQRNKESGAPVQPRLKLVAGGEVVAIQFGNAIAFCSLVSEYCDRLELYGVTDRVLGMGVPEDSNTVLAMTVGIMIKTTIDLEAIRDYDPYTGRAELIKSTMMQAILYGAMPENPLRFSFPPEVDADSLMQGAMQLSRAVLRSDPDIIRKNDDLTAQLSEQKARLNWLITFINSNGVLLKMSQKCRQILAMDAEKLSAGLQLWQVYDDLVGTRQSYSVIRETVRVTLEALDETVYNDSARAFFGQYLSDLGELIAHVPEVLQHADLTSDVVLLETASMVLTIIAAPVTFRKNNMNLYKLELPMQDPWTSQPAVINVLRQLFDALEAAMEGTNAWSDGKEPLADVAGMLLHTIEERLAWLGSPAALDQPSLQRERSEYQLLLRQERPRMLHSLHRHGLPLDAYHLAERYQDFSTLVALCNKGQVFPPEQNPEADKIRTYAELYNTKFTRELYEYYIQNAELRVIFALDDVHKPFLEDFFSQGPRQNISWLYELTKDNLNVVPPLLLDDAHKATNLEARHLMLSIGKLAQLAVVQEQGKTLPAAKDVLDTFHDELDFVSVHETIVADLQLALSTQRGRQSHDAQAEYILKTQAKRLNGTPAFARIFREYVRTLLQGNVLSVEDMVDVLSMRDNSESPDDYVIALRLLWGSDDTPQSRRQSALGAVWRRIYLHDDWNMIRDTANVSDAELNQRYRDTALYRTLREVRSRADYVSPDEAAAAQPTSAEIAARWPGLANDQVDSLLDDYATEGRVLEEYDLENVCARIVTLAEEDLDGE
;
A
#
# COMPACT_ATOMS: atom_id res chain seq x y z
N MET A 1 38.40 54.73 -45.07
CA MET A 1 39.07 56.04 -45.14
C MET A 1 38.64 56.85 -43.93
N ALA A 2 39.60 57.20 -43.07
CA ALA A 2 39.67 58.37 -42.16
C ALA A 2 38.53 58.60 -41.13
N THR A 3 38.72 58.92 -39.85
CA THR A 3 39.90 59.19 -39.00
C THR A 3 39.42 59.63 -37.59
N PHE A 4 40.28 59.41 -36.59
CA PHE A 4 40.58 60.26 -35.39
C PHE A 4 39.59 60.40 -34.20
N SER A 5 40.03 59.82 -33.07
CA SER A 5 40.18 60.31 -31.66
C SER A 5 40.14 61.84 -31.38
N PRO A 6 40.29 62.36 -30.13
CA PRO A 6 40.13 61.83 -28.74
C PRO A 6 39.44 62.79 -27.70
N ALA A 7 39.04 62.23 -26.51
CA ALA A 7 39.04 62.78 -25.11
C ALA A 7 38.39 64.18 -24.78
N PRO A 8 38.28 64.66 -23.50
CA PRO A 8 38.56 64.12 -22.15
C PRO A 8 37.46 64.35 -21.06
N ALA A 9 37.80 64.05 -19.80
CA ALA A 9 37.00 63.93 -18.56
C ALA A 9 36.73 65.23 -17.73
N HIS A 10 35.91 65.11 -16.64
CA HIS A 10 36.08 65.72 -15.28
C HIS A 10 35.04 65.11 -14.29
N ARG A 11 35.40 64.48 -13.15
CA ARG A 11 35.80 64.92 -11.77
C ARG A 11 34.67 65.27 -10.76
N ARG A 12 34.72 64.56 -9.60
CA ARG A 12 34.43 64.96 -8.17
C ARG A 12 32.96 65.27 -7.77
N ALA A 13 32.48 65.12 -6.53
CA ALA A 13 32.88 64.43 -5.28
C ALA A 13 31.73 64.52 -4.23
N SER A 14 31.74 63.60 -3.25
CA SER A 14 31.27 63.60 -1.83
C SER A 14 30.18 64.54 -1.27
N LEU A 15 29.34 64.01 -0.36
CA LEU A 15 29.21 64.49 1.04
C LEU A 15 28.36 63.57 1.96
N MET A 16 28.87 63.32 3.17
CA MET A 16 28.19 62.73 4.34
C MET A 16 27.42 63.78 5.15
N ARG A 17 26.34 63.36 5.85
CA ARG A 17 26.03 63.81 7.22
C ARG A 17 24.98 62.94 7.93
N THR A 18 24.95 63.06 9.26
CA THR A 18 24.58 62.08 10.30
C THR A 18 23.28 62.39 11.07
N SER A 19 22.67 61.34 11.67
CA SER A 19 21.91 61.26 12.97
C SER A 19 20.43 61.75 13.04
N PRO A 20 19.62 61.42 14.09
CA PRO A 20 19.54 60.23 14.98
C PRO A 20 18.09 59.70 15.35
N ARG A 21 18.06 58.48 15.92
CA ARG A 21 17.18 57.83 16.96
C ARG A 21 15.70 58.24 17.27
N ALA A 22 14.89 57.16 17.39
CA ALA A 22 13.93 56.76 18.44
C ALA A 22 12.40 57.03 18.29
N GLY A 23 11.61 55.98 18.59
CA GLY A 23 10.16 56.04 18.90
C GLY A 23 9.33 54.96 18.22
N GLY A 24 8.83 53.95 18.95
CA GLY A 24 8.18 52.75 18.40
C GLY A 24 6.65 52.76 18.32
N SER A 25 6.09 51.68 17.78
CA SER A 25 4.79 51.11 18.20
C SER A 25 4.69 49.64 17.74
N ARG A 26 4.16 48.78 18.62
CA ARG A 26 3.77 47.38 18.37
C ARG A 26 2.33 47.34 17.84
N LYS A 27 2.02 46.42 16.92
CA LYS A 27 0.83 45.51 16.92
C LYS A 27 0.95 44.45 15.80
N PRO A 28 0.20 43.33 15.88
CA PRO A 28 0.69 42.00 15.50
C PRO A 28 0.22 41.52 14.12
N SER A 29 1.02 40.65 13.49
CA SER A 29 0.66 39.87 12.31
C SER A 29 0.10 38.51 12.73
N ARG A 30 -1.16 38.29 12.32
CA ARG A 30 -1.97 37.09 12.52
C ARG A 30 -1.55 36.03 11.48
N MET A 31 -1.13 34.85 11.90
CA MET A 31 -0.98 33.68 11.03
C MET A 31 -2.33 32.94 10.97
N SER A 32 -2.92 32.86 9.78
CA SER A 32 -4.08 32.02 9.51
C SER A 32 -3.64 30.83 8.66
N LEU A 33 -3.57 29.65 9.28
CA LEU A 33 -3.66 28.38 8.57
C LEU A 33 -5.14 28.01 8.50
N THR A 34 -5.69 27.71 7.33
CA THR A 34 -6.96 26.99 7.17
C THR A 34 -6.77 25.90 6.13
N PRO A 35 -7.33 24.70 6.32
CA PRO A 35 -7.28 23.65 5.32
C PRO A 35 -8.34 23.94 4.25
N PHE A 36 -7.96 23.86 2.97
CA PHE A 36 -8.92 23.98 1.87
C PHE A 36 -9.31 22.63 1.30
N SER A 37 -10.62 22.47 1.22
CA SER A 37 -11.41 21.49 0.49
C SER A 37 -11.00 21.41 -0.99
N ASP A 38 -11.04 20.19 -1.51
CA ASP A 38 -10.99 19.86 -2.93
C ASP A 38 -12.12 20.57 -3.71
N ALA A 39 -11.77 21.28 -4.78
CA ALA A 39 -12.63 21.58 -5.92
C ALA A 39 -11.75 21.80 -7.15
N TYR A 40 -11.81 20.85 -8.07
CA TYR A 40 -11.19 20.90 -9.39
C TYR A 40 -11.73 22.10 -10.18
N THR A 41 -10.82 22.91 -10.74
CA THR A 41 -11.08 23.70 -11.94
C THR A 41 -9.78 23.81 -12.72
N GLU A 42 -9.76 23.17 -13.89
CA GLU A 42 -8.73 23.35 -14.90
C GLU A 42 -8.85 24.76 -15.48
N GLU A 43 -7.85 25.63 -15.22
CA GLU A 43 -7.58 26.76 -16.09
C GLU A 43 -6.07 26.86 -16.37
N THR A 44 -5.77 26.76 -17.65
CA THR A 44 -4.47 26.92 -18.29
C THR A 44 -4.06 28.39 -18.29
N GLY A 45 -3.22 28.78 -17.33
CA GLY A 45 -2.52 30.07 -17.33
C GLY A 45 -1.12 29.92 -17.90
N MET A 46 -0.90 30.44 -19.11
CA MET A 46 0.43 30.66 -19.67
C MET A 46 1.13 31.78 -18.89
N ASP A 47 2.26 31.46 -18.24
CA ASP A 47 3.26 32.46 -17.86
C ASP A 47 4.58 32.14 -18.57
N VAL A 48 4.92 33.01 -19.52
CA VAL A 48 6.16 33.02 -20.28
C VAL A 48 7.09 34.00 -19.57
N ASP A 49 8.00 33.49 -18.74
CA ASP A 49 9.15 34.27 -18.29
C ASP A 49 10.41 33.81 -19.05
N GLU A 50 10.68 34.52 -20.14
CA GLU A 50 11.95 34.51 -20.86
C GLU A 50 13.04 35.15 -19.99
N GLY A 51 13.82 34.31 -19.31
CA GLY A 51 15.06 34.69 -18.63
C GLY A 51 16.29 34.16 -19.36
N SER A 52 16.55 34.62 -20.59
CA SER A 52 17.83 34.33 -21.26
C SER A 52 18.97 35.02 -20.49
N THR A 53 19.77 34.25 -19.77
CA THR A 53 21.03 34.75 -19.19
C THR A 53 22.18 34.24 -20.06
N ALA A 54 22.73 35.14 -20.86
CA ALA A 54 23.99 34.93 -21.55
C ALA A 54 25.13 34.72 -20.53
N PRO A 55 26.06 33.78 -20.77
CA PRO A 55 27.14 33.51 -19.83
C PRO A 55 28.16 34.65 -19.88
N THR A 56 28.34 35.36 -18.77
CA THR A 56 29.42 36.33 -18.60
C THR A 56 30.65 35.63 -18.03
N GLU A 57 31.73 35.64 -18.82
CA GLU A 57 33.08 35.24 -18.46
C GLU A 57 33.63 36.10 -17.31
N THR A 58 33.53 35.62 -16.06
CA THR A 58 34.46 36.05 -14.99
C THR A 58 34.52 34.99 -13.89
N ALA A 59 35.33 33.95 -14.11
CA ALA A 59 35.78 33.06 -13.04
C ALA A 59 37.21 32.58 -13.33
N VAL A 60 38.19 33.48 -13.18
CA VAL A 60 39.61 33.13 -13.17
C VAL A 60 40.12 33.31 -11.75
N LYS A 61 40.61 32.19 -11.17
CA LYS A 61 41.24 31.97 -9.85
C LYS A 61 40.33 31.41 -8.75
N ALA A 62 40.00 30.13 -8.87
CA ALA A 62 39.84 29.23 -7.73
C ALA A 62 40.95 28.16 -7.77
N LYS A 63 41.48 27.83 -6.57
CA LYS A 63 42.39 26.72 -6.25
C LYS A 63 41.88 25.37 -6.80
N PRO A 64 42.74 24.33 -7.01
CA PRO A 64 42.46 23.22 -7.92
C PRO A 64 41.12 22.58 -7.59
N SER A 65 40.20 22.68 -8.54
CA SER A 65 38.82 22.25 -8.43
C SER A 65 38.77 20.74 -8.20
N LYS A 66 37.99 20.34 -7.18
CA LYS A 66 37.55 18.97 -6.93
C LYS A 66 37.06 18.37 -8.26
N GLU A 67 37.64 17.24 -8.65
CA GLU A 67 37.28 16.50 -9.87
C GLU A 67 35.76 16.24 -9.90
N LEU A 68 35.06 16.74 -10.92
CA LEU A 68 33.61 16.58 -11.05
C LEU A 68 33.30 15.14 -11.45
N LEU A 69 32.48 14.45 -10.64
CA LEU A 69 32.17 13.02 -10.81
C LEU A 69 30.79 12.82 -11.43
N TYR A 70 30.73 11.93 -12.41
CA TYR A 70 29.49 11.55 -13.10
C TYR A 70 28.99 10.16 -12.71
N ALA A 71 29.89 9.25 -12.32
CA ALA A 71 29.55 7.94 -11.76
C ALA A 71 30.70 7.43 -10.90
N ASN A 72 30.39 6.64 -9.87
CA ASN A 72 31.38 6.02 -8.98
C ASN A 72 30.84 4.69 -8.48
N SER A 73 31.39 3.57 -8.96
CA SER A 73 31.21 2.22 -8.42
C SER A 73 32.51 1.74 -7.78
N ARG A 74 32.48 0.52 -7.26
CA ARG A 74 33.68 -0.19 -6.81
C ARG A 74 34.63 -0.49 -7.98
N GLU A 75 34.09 -0.75 -9.16
CA GLU A 75 34.82 -1.23 -10.34
C GLU A 75 35.28 -0.11 -11.28
N PHE A 76 34.59 1.03 -11.29
CA PHE A 76 35.03 2.19 -12.07
C PHE A 76 34.60 3.53 -11.48
N LYS A 77 35.29 4.57 -11.94
CA LYS A 77 34.97 5.97 -11.63
C LYS A 77 34.96 6.78 -12.92
N VAL A 78 33.86 7.49 -13.17
CA VAL A 78 33.68 8.38 -14.33
C VAL A 78 33.73 9.82 -13.86
N SER A 79 34.59 10.60 -14.48
CA SER A 79 34.83 12.00 -14.15
C SER A 79 34.84 12.88 -15.40
N TYR A 80 34.57 14.15 -15.18
CA TYR A 80 34.83 15.18 -16.17
C TYR A 80 36.33 15.25 -16.44
N TYR A 81 36.71 15.16 -17.72
CA TYR A 81 38.11 15.29 -18.13
C TYR A 81 38.40 16.67 -18.72
N ALA A 82 37.67 17.06 -19.76
CA ALA A 82 37.92 18.29 -20.50
C ALA A 82 36.69 18.79 -21.26
N GLY A 83 36.63 20.09 -21.51
CA GLY A 83 35.65 20.70 -22.42
C GLY A 83 36.14 20.65 -23.87
N LEU A 84 35.20 20.55 -24.80
CA LEU A 84 35.49 20.69 -26.23
C LEU A 84 35.79 22.16 -26.60
N PRO A 85 36.66 22.42 -27.61
CA PRO A 85 36.83 23.77 -28.17
C PRO A 85 35.51 24.41 -28.61
N LEU A 86 35.42 25.73 -28.55
CA LEU A 86 34.18 26.46 -28.86
C LEU A 86 33.76 26.26 -30.33
N GLU A 87 34.74 26.17 -31.23
CA GLU A 87 34.53 25.93 -32.66
C GLU A 87 33.86 24.57 -32.89
N VAL A 88 34.33 23.53 -32.18
CA VAL A 88 33.78 22.18 -32.23
C VAL A 88 32.37 22.15 -31.65
N LYS A 89 32.15 22.77 -30.49
CA LYS A 89 30.81 22.86 -29.88
C LYS A 89 29.82 23.56 -30.80
N THR A 90 30.23 24.68 -31.41
CA THR A 90 29.38 25.43 -32.34
C THR A 90 29.06 24.63 -33.60
N ALA A 91 30.03 23.87 -34.13
CA ALA A 91 29.82 23.01 -35.29
C ALA A 91 28.84 21.86 -34.98
N LEU A 92 28.99 21.21 -33.83
CA LEU A 92 28.13 20.12 -33.41
C LEU A 92 26.71 20.60 -33.04
N GLN A 93 26.57 21.74 -32.37
CA GLN A 93 25.27 22.31 -31.97
C GLN A 93 24.46 22.90 -33.14
N LYS A 94 25.10 23.37 -34.21
CA LYS A 94 24.40 23.86 -35.40
C LYS A 94 23.65 22.74 -36.15
N ASN A 95 24.12 21.50 -36.00
CA ASN A 95 23.58 20.34 -36.71
C ASN A 95 22.90 19.37 -35.72
N ASN A 96 22.01 19.89 -34.86
CA ASN A 96 21.34 19.14 -33.79
C ASN A 96 20.55 17.89 -34.26
N ASN A 97 20.30 17.74 -35.57
CA ASN A 97 19.68 16.56 -36.15
C ASN A 97 20.75 15.63 -36.77
N PHE A 98 21.44 14.85 -35.93
CA PHE A 98 22.37 13.76 -36.30
C PHE A 98 21.71 12.57 -37.04
N GLU A 99 20.56 12.81 -37.67
CA GLU A 99 19.68 11.81 -38.25
C GLU A 99 19.73 11.83 -39.79
N TYR A 100 20.03 12.99 -40.41
CA TYR A 100 19.99 13.11 -41.88
C TYR A 100 21.07 13.99 -42.56
N ASP A 101 21.64 15.02 -41.94
CA ASP A 101 22.41 16.06 -42.68
C ASP A 101 23.94 16.15 -42.42
N SER A 102 24.49 15.56 -41.35
CA SER A 102 25.96 15.56 -41.17
C SER A 102 26.44 14.45 -40.23
N ILE A 103 27.15 13.46 -40.78
CA ILE A 103 27.82 12.43 -40.00
C ILE A 103 29.19 12.98 -39.56
N TYR A 104 29.45 12.95 -38.26
CA TYR A 104 30.75 13.30 -37.70
C TYR A 104 31.51 12.02 -37.33
N SER A 105 32.81 11.98 -37.62
CA SER A 105 33.72 10.96 -37.12
C SER A 105 34.67 11.58 -36.10
N GLY A 106 34.94 10.89 -35.00
CA GLY A 106 35.87 11.35 -33.98
C GLY A 106 36.93 10.30 -33.66
N SER A 107 38.09 10.74 -33.20
CA SER A 107 39.06 9.86 -32.53
C SER A 107 39.84 10.61 -31.46
N ILE A 108 40.31 9.85 -30.48
CA ILE A 108 41.21 10.31 -29.43
C ILE A 108 42.49 9.49 -29.56
N ASP A 109 43.59 10.13 -29.96
CA ASP A 109 44.89 9.46 -30.08
C ASP A 109 45.69 9.70 -28.80
N ALA A 110 45.62 8.74 -27.88
CA ALA A 110 46.30 8.82 -26.61
C ALA A 110 47.84 8.84 -26.73
N GLN A 111 48.40 8.32 -27.83
CA GLN A 111 49.85 8.33 -28.08
C GLN A 111 50.37 9.75 -28.36
N THR A 112 49.58 10.57 -29.08
CA THR A 112 49.95 11.96 -29.39
C THR A 112 49.41 12.95 -28.38
N GLY A 113 48.35 12.59 -27.64
CA GLY A 113 47.66 13.48 -26.70
C GLY A 113 46.72 14.48 -27.39
N PHE A 114 46.36 14.22 -28.64
CA PHE A 114 45.46 15.03 -29.46
C PHE A 114 44.17 14.28 -29.77
N ALA A 115 43.08 15.02 -29.81
CA ALA A 115 41.77 14.54 -30.20
C ALA A 115 41.34 15.28 -31.47
N LEU A 116 40.48 14.63 -32.26
CA LEU A 116 39.98 15.23 -33.48
C LEU A 116 38.55 14.82 -33.79
N VAL A 117 37.84 15.71 -34.47
CA VAL A 117 36.50 15.51 -35.02
C VAL A 117 36.50 15.96 -36.47
N ALA A 118 36.05 15.12 -37.38
CA ALA A 118 35.92 15.43 -38.79
C ALA A 118 34.45 15.38 -39.25
N SER A 119 34.05 16.38 -40.01
CA SER A 119 32.88 16.33 -40.90
C SER A 119 33.33 16.07 -42.33
N ALA A 120 32.39 15.91 -43.27
CA ALA A 120 32.70 15.78 -44.69
C ALA A 120 33.56 16.94 -45.25
N GLU A 121 33.46 18.15 -44.67
CA GLU A 121 34.14 19.35 -45.16
C GLU A 121 35.33 19.79 -44.30
N THR A 122 35.23 19.65 -42.97
CA THR A 122 36.18 20.25 -42.02
C THR A 122 36.64 19.25 -40.96
N CYS A 123 37.94 19.23 -40.67
CA CYS A 123 38.53 18.48 -39.58
C CYS A 123 39.09 19.42 -38.52
N TYR A 124 38.67 19.21 -37.27
CA TYR A 124 39.10 19.95 -36.08
C TYR A 124 40.03 19.06 -35.27
N VAL A 125 41.22 19.55 -34.92
CA VAL A 125 42.20 18.84 -34.09
C VAL A 125 42.54 19.74 -32.90
N TRP A 126 42.67 19.18 -31.71
CA TRP A 126 43.11 19.94 -30.52
C TRP A 126 43.84 19.03 -29.53
N GLN A 127 44.63 19.63 -28.64
CA GLN A 127 45.35 18.88 -27.62
C GLN A 127 44.44 18.63 -26.40
N HIS A 128 44.03 17.38 -26.19
CA HIS A 128 43.21 17.03 -25.01
C HIS A 128 44.06 16.89 -23.74
N ALA A 129 45.38 16.69 -23.86
CA ALA A 129 46.28 16.54 -22.72
C ALA A 129 46.55 17.85 -21.94
N GLN A 130 46.38 19.02 -22.55
CA GLN A 130 46.61 20.34 -21.92
C GLN A 130 45.37 20.95 -21.25
N ALA A 131 44.21 20.29 -21.35
CA ALA A 131 42.92 20.86 -20.97
C ALA A 131 42.70 21.15 -19.47
N VAL A 132 43.67 20.78 -18.61
CA VAL A 132 43.62 21.10 -17.17
C VAL A 132 43.88 22.60 -16.90
N SER A 133 44.33 23.40 -17.88
CA SER A 133 44.73 24.80 -17.68
C SER A 133 44.05 25.88 -18.54
N GLY A 134 43.06 25.57 -19.40
CA GLY A 134 42.36 26.58 -20.22
C GLY A 134 41.55 26.03 -21.41
N ILE A 135 41.03 26.93 -22.25
CA ILE A 135 40.35 26.59 -23.52
C ILE A 135 41.41 26.05 -24.50
N PRO A 136 41.28 24.80 -25.00
CA PRO A 136 42.27 24.21 -25.89
C PRO A 136 42.28 24.89 -27.27
N THR A 137 43.48 25.10 -27.82
CA THR A 137 43.67 25.62 -29.18
C THR A 137 43.13 24.61 -30.21
N CYS A 138 42.26 25.09 -31.11
CA CYS A 138 41.66 24.28 -32.17
C CYS A 138 42.35 24.54 -33.52
N TYR A 139 42.88 23.50 -34.14
CA TYR A 139 43.49 23.51 -35.47
C TYR A 139 42.47 23.02 -36.51
N ILE A 140 42.26 23.78 -37.59
CA ILE A 140 41.18 23.52 -38.56
C ILE A 140 41.77 23.17 -39.93
N PHE A 141 41.30 22.08 -40.53
CA PHE A 141 41.76 21.58 -41.83
C PHE A 141 40.58 21.33 -42.77
N ALA A 142 40.82 21.50 -44.07
CA ALA A 142 39.85 21.17 -45.11
C ALA A 142 39.94 19.68 -45.50
N CYS A 143 38.84 18.96 -45.36
CA CYS A 143 38.73 17.55 -45.70
C CYS A 143 38.84 17.34 -47.23
N PRO A 144 39.36 16.19 -47.69
CA PRO A 144 39.35 15.82 -49.10
C PRO A 144 37.92 15.52 -49.55
N VAL A 145 37.29 16.46 -50.27
CA VAL A 145 35.90 16.32 -50.74
C VAL A 145 35.79 15.20 -51.78
N ASN A 146 34.76 14.36 -51.65
CA ASN A 146 34.33 13.42 -52.70
C ASN A 146 33.15 14.05 -53.49
N PRO A 147 33.27 14.26 -54.82
CA PRO A 147 32.18 14.83 -55.61
C PRO A 147 30.90 13.99 -55.62
N ASP A 148 31.03 12.69 -55.37
CA ASP A 148 29.91 11.72 -55.42
C ASP A 148 29.28 11.46 -54.05
N ASP A 149 29.92 11.91 -52.96
CA ASP A 149 29.44 11.72 -51.58
C ASP A 149 29.88 12.89 -50.68
N TYR A 150 28.92 13.76 -50.34
CA TYR A 150 29.15 14.94 -49.49
C TYR A 150 28.77 14.70 -48.02
N MET A 151 28.34 13.49 -47.66
CA MET A 151 27.78 13.21 -46.33
C MET A 151 28.75 12.44 -45.43
N THR A 152 29.65 11.64 -46.02
CA THR A 152 30.58 10.81 -45.24
C THR A 152 31.83 11.59 -44.81
N PRO A 153 32.17 11.57 -43.50
CA PRO A 153 33.40 12.18 -43.02
C PRO A 153 34.62 11.36 -43.47
N PRO A 154 35.79 11.98 -43.70
CA PRO A 154 36.98 11.25 -44.08
C PRO A 154 37.47 10.33 -42.94
N LEU A 155 38.18 9.28 -43.33
CA LEU A 155 39.03 8.50 -42.45
C LEU A 155 40.24 9.34 -42.05
N HIS A 156 40.66 9.23 -40.80
CA HIS A 156 41.67 10.10 -40.21
C HIS A 156 42.65 9.34 -39.33
N SER A 157 43.90 9.76 -39.35
CA SER A 157 44.93 9.28 -38.42
C SER A 157 45.95 10.37 -38.14
N LEU A 158 46.41 10.44 -36.88
CA LEU A 158 47.51 11.31 -36.48
C LEU A 158 48.85 10.59 -36.64
N ILE A 159 49.89 11.35 -36.96
CA ILE A 159 51.26 10.86 -37.18
C ILE A 159 52.11 11.31 -35.98
N PRO A 160 52.60 10.40 -35.13
CA PRO A 160 53.39 10.77 -33.95
C PRO A 160 54.82 11.16 -34.35
N TYR A 161 55.32 12.28 -33.83
CA TYR A 161 56.70 12.74 -34.03
C TYR A 161 57.43 12.99 -32.70
N GLY A 162 57.45 11.99 -31.79
CA GLY A 162 58.19 12.08 -30.54
C GLY A 162 57.74 13.21 -29.60
N VAL A 163 58.43 13.36 -28.46
CA VAL A 163 58.07 14.33 -27.43
C VAL A 163 58.57 15.73 -27.82
N GLY A 164 57.66 16.68 -28.02
CA GLY A 164 57.97 18.09 -28.25
C GLY A 164 57.73 18.62 -29.66
N ARG A 165 57.36 17.75 -30.62
CA ARG A 165 56.88 18.16 -31.95
C ARG A 165 55.40 17.85 -32.07
N GLU A 166 54.65 18.79 -32.64
CA GLU A 166 53.23 18.57 -32.95
C GLU A 166 53.06 17.43 -33.96
N PRO A 167 52.01 16.59 -33.82
CA PRO A 167 51.81 15.46 -34.71
C PRO A 167 51.48 15.93 -36.14
N GLY A 168 51.71 15.05 -37.11
CA GLY A 168 51.15 15.21 -38.45
C GLY A 168 49.70 14.73 -38.52
N LEU A 169 49.00 15.06 -39.60
CA LEU A 169 47.62 14.63 -39.84
C LEU A 169 47.52 13.98 -41.22
N LEU A 170 46.88 12.81 -41.29
CA LEU A 170 46.51 12.15 -42.52
C LEU A 170 44.98 12.07 -42.60
N LEU A 171 44.39 12.64 -43.65
CA LEU A 171 42.96 12.55 -43.97
C LEU A 171 42.78 11.81 -45.29
N MET A 172 41.85 10.88 -45.35
CA MET A 172 41.53 10.10 -46.53
C MET A 172 40.03 10.03 -46.73
N ASN A 173 39.53 10.38 -47.91
CA ASN A 173 38.12 10.14 -48.22
C ASN A 173 37.87 8.70 -48.65
N HIS A 174 36.60 8.28 -48.64
CA HIS A 174 36.21 6.93 -49.04
C HIS A 174 36.49 6.62 -50.52
N ALA A 175 36.72 7.64 -51.37
CA ALA A 175 37.15 7.50 -52.76
C ALA A 175 38.67 7.29 -52.93
N GLY A 176 39.43 7.17 -51.83
CA GLY A 176 40.86 6.88 -51.87
C GLY A 176 41.77 8.08 -52.11
N LYS A 177 41.27 9.31 -51.96
CA LYS A 177 42.08 10.54 -52.03
C LYS A 177 42.63 10.87 -50.65
N VAL A 178 43.95 10.95 -50.55
CA VAL A 178 44.71 11.13 -49.29
C VAL A 178 45.36 12.51 -49.26
N ARG A 179 45.21 13.22 -48.15
CA ARG A 179 45.94 14.45 -47.83
C ARG A 179 46.74 14.27 -46.55
N LEU A 180 48.00 14.69 -46.59
CA LEU A 180 48.92 14.62 -45.46
C LEU A 180 49.47 16.00 -45.13
N TRP A 181 49.43 16.34 -43.84
CA TRP A 181 50.10 17.46 -43.22
C TRP A 181 51.23 16.93 -42.33
N ASP A 182 52.39 17.55 -42.45
CA ASP A 182 53.59 17.23 -41.69
C ASP A 182 53.54 17.68 -40.22
N SER A 183 52.75 18.70 -39.93
CA SER A 183 52.49 19.25 -38.61
C SER A 183 51.09 19.86 -38.58
N ILE A 184 50.36 19.65 -37.48
CA ILE A 184 49.04 20.25 -37.29
C ILE A 184 49.08 21.79 -37.11
N SER A 185 50.24 22.38 -36.78
CA SER A 185 50.41 23.84 -36.65
C SER A 185 49.85 24.65 -37.82
N ILE A 186 49.91 24.09 -39.03
CA ILE A 186 49.39 24.72 -40.26
C ILE A 186 47.87 24.94 -40.23
N GLY A 187 47.13 24.21 -39.40
CA GLY A 187 45.69 24.36 -39.24
C GLY A 187 45.27 25.73 -38.68
N LEU A 188 46.15 26.41 -37.94
CA LEU A 188 45.88 27.80 -37.48
C LEU A 188 45.90 28.81 -38.65
N ALA A 189 46.60 28.47 -39.73
CA ALA A 189 46.66 29.26 -40.95
C ALA A 189 45.67 28.76 -42.03
N GLY A 190 44.70 27.93 -41.65
CA GLY A 190 43.66 27.41 -42.54
C GLY A 190 44.05 26.15 -43.34
N GLY A 191 45.15 25.47 -43.00
CA GLY A 191 45.41 24.11 -43.50
C GLY A 191 45.88 23.99 -44.96
N GLY A 192 46.30 25.07 -45.63
CA GLY A 192 46.48 25.08 -47.09
C GLY A 192 47.67 24.29 -47.67
N ASN A 193 48.73 24.03 -46.89
CA ASN A 193 49.93 23.33 -47.38
C ASN A 193 49.86 21.83 -47.04
N TYR A 194 49.52 20.99 -48.02
CA TYR A 194 49.42 19.53 -47.87
C TYR A 194 50.07 18.76 -49.03
N THR A 195 50.47 17.51 -48.78
CA THR A 195 50.85 16.54 -49.81
C THR A 195 49.64 15.66 -50.15
N GLU A 196 49.38 15.43 -51.44
CA GLU A 196 48.21 14.68 -51.91
C GLU A 196 48.64 13.40 -52.65
N ALA A 197 47.90 12.31 -52.44
CA ALA A 197 48.04 11.04 -53.17
C ALA A 197 46.66 10.41 -53.40
N SER A 198 46.56 9.47 -54.34
CA SER A 198 45.32 8.75 -54.62
C SER A 198 45.56 7.25 -54.71
N LEU A 199 44.64 6.46 -54.14
CA LEU A 199 44.59 5.02 -54.31
C LEU A 199 43.96 4.69 -55.68
N ASN A 200 44.49 3.66 -56.35
CA ASN A 200 43.91 3.16 -57.59
C ASN A 200 42.78 2.17 -57.26
N LEU A 201 41.58 2.69 -56.99
CA LEU A 201 40.38 1.90 -56.67
C LEU A 201 39.62 1.48 -57.94
N GLY A 202 38.95 0.33 -57.88
CA GLY A 202 38.02 -0.13 -58.91
C GLY A 202 36.69 0.67 -58.93
N PRO A 203 35.86 0.52 -59.98
CA PRO A 203 34.54 1.15 -60.02
C PRO A 203 33.67 0.62 -58.88
N TYR A 204 33.02 1.54 -58.13
CA TYR A 204 32.20 1.26 -56.94
C TYR A 204 32.97 0.70 -55.72
N GLU A 205 34.29 0.68 -55.76
CA GLU A 205 35.13 0.34 -54.61
C GLU A 205 35.36 1.57 -53.73
N THR A 206 35.18 1.41 -52.42
CA THR A 206 35.42 2.47 -51.44
C THR A 206 36.34 1.98 -50.34
N VAL A 207 37.10 2.88 -49.74
CA VAL A 207 37.94 2.59 -48.57
C VAL A 207 37.04 2.42 -47.35
N SER A 208 37.17 1.32 -46.61
CA SER A 208 36.39 1.03 -45.40
C SER A 208 37.11 1.45 -44.12
N HIS A 209 38.38 1.08 -43.96
CA HIS A 209 39.16 1.35 -42.75
C HIS A 209 40.55 1.88 -43.08
N LEU A 210 41.11 2.62 -42.11
CA LEU A 210 42.47 3.13 -42.12
C LEU A 210 43.07 2.84 -40.74
N VAL A 211 44.15 2.06 -40.70
CA VAL A 211 44.84 1.68 -39.47
C VAL A 211 46.31 2.10 -39.54
N ARG A 212 46.80 2.72 -38.47
CA ARG A 212 48.23 3.04 -38.29
C ARG A 212 48.94 1.78 -37.79
N THR A 213 49.82 1.19 -38.60
CA THR A 213 50.64 0.02 -38.23
C THR A 213 51.92 0.43 -37.53
N HIS A 214 52.64 1.40 -38.12
CA HIS A 214 53.87 1.98 -37.60
C HIS A 214 53.75 3.51 -37.66
N PRO A 215 54.52 4.31 -36.88
CA PRO A 215 54.52 5.77 -36.95
C PRO A 215 54.46 6.42 -38.34
N GLN A 216 55.00 5.78 -39.38
CA GLN A 216 55.03 6.29 -40.76
C GLN A 216 54.35 5.35 -41.78
N THR A 217 53.71 4.26 -41.33
CA THR A 217 53.08 3.27 -42.20
C THR A 217 51.63 3.09 -41.81
N PHE A 218 50.75 3.15 -42.81
CA PHE A 218 49.31 3.00 -42.67
C PHE A 218 48.82 1.92 -43.61
N VAL A 219 47.77 1.21 -43.20
CA VAL A 219 47.09 0.22 -44.02
C VAL A 219 45.66 0.69 -44.23
N ALA A 220 45.26 0.81 -45.49
CA ALA A 220 43.89 1.11 -45.89
C ALA A 220 43.25 -0.16 -46.45
N SER A 221 42.02 -0.44 -46.05
CA SER A 221 41.22 -1.57 -46.52
C SER A 221 40.07 -1.09 -47.40
N THR A 222 39.59 -1.93 -48.32
CA THR A 222 38.46 -1.59 -49.19
C THR A 222 37.25 -2.51 -49.00
N THR A 223 36.09 -2.07 -49.49
CA THR A 223 34.84 -2.85 -49.50
C THR A 223 34.89 -4.10 -50.40
N GLN A 224 35.88 -4.19 -51.30
CA GLN A 224 36.11 -5.37 -52.15
C GLN A 224 37.21 -6.31 -51.60
N GLY A 225 37.70 -6.07 -50.38
CA GLY A 225 38.69 -6.94 -49.74
C GLY A 225 40.12 -6.70 -50.23
N GLN A 226 40.47 -5.47 -50.64
CA GLN A 226 41.85 -5.11 -50.99
C GLN A 226 42.52 -4.34 -49.85
N PHE A 227 43.82 -4.56 -49.70
CA PHE A 227 44.68 -3.82 -48.78
C PHE A 227 45.67 -2.94 -49.55
N PHE A 228 45.87 -1.72 -49.05
CA PHE A 228 46.84 -0.77 -49.55
C PHE A 228 47.77 -0.35 -48.40
N LYS A 229 49.08 -0.55 -48.60
CA LYS A 229 50.14 -0.02 -47.74
C LYS A 229 50.45 1.41 -48.15
N ILE A 230 50.36 2.34 -47.21
CA ILE A 230 50.64 3.76 -47.40
C ILE A 230 51.84 4.10 -46.51
N ILE A 231 52.94 4.48 -47.14
CA ILE A 231 54.19 4.81 -46.43
C ILE A 231 54.45 6.31 -46.58
N HIS A 232 54.67 6.94 -45.44
CA HIS A 232 55.13 8.32 -45.36
C HIS A 232 56.65 8.35 -45.28
N THR A 233 57.30 9.07 -46.19
CA THR A 233 58.77 9.25 -46.17
C THR A 233 59.13 10.72 -46.23
N ALA A 234 60.09 11.14 -45.40
CA ALA A 234 60.64 12.49 -45.41
C ALA A 234 62.06 12.46 -46.00
N VAL A 235 62.21 12.93 -47.25
CA VAL A 235 63.52 12.97 -47.92
C VAL A 235 63.85 14.42 -48.23
N GLY A 236 64.95 14.93 -47.65
CA GLY A 236 65.43 16.31 -47.89
C GLY A 236 64.47 17.41 -47.45
N GLY A 237 63.67 17.19 -46.40
CA GLY A 237 62.68 18.15 -45.88
C GLY A 237 61.37 18.22 -46.67
N LYS A 238 61.20 17.42 -47.73
CA LYS A 238 59.93 17.23 -48.43
C LYS A 238 59.31 15.89 -48.05
N HIS A 239 58.02 15.94 -47.70
CA HIS A 239 57.23 14.77 -47.34
C HIS A 239 56.58 14.15 -48.59
N HIS A 240 56.77 12.85 -48.78
CA HIS A 240 56.23 12.07 -49.89
C HIS A 240 55.35 10.94 -49.34
N ILE A 241 54.28 10.64 -50.08
CA ILE A 241 53.37 9.52 -49.79
C ILE A 241 53.56 8.49 -50.90
N THR A 242 53.92 7.27 -50.54
CA THR A 242 53.95 6.14 -51.48
C THR A 242 52.84 5.16 -51.13
N VAL A 243 52.00 4.85 -52.12
CA VAL A 243 50.89 3.91 -51.99
C VAL A 243 51.26 2.62 -52.74
N GLN A 244 51.18 1.48 -52.08
CA GLN A 244 51.44 0.16 -52.62
C GLN A 244 50.23 -0.74 -52.35
N THR A 245 49.70 -1.40 -53.38
CA THR A 245 48.66 -2.42 -53.19
C THR A 245 49.31 -3.70 -52.71
N PHE A 246 48.72 -4.37 -51.73
CA PHE A 246 49.21 -5.68 -51.27
C PHE A 246 49.26 -6.63 -52.46
N SER A 247 50.42 -7.24 -52.68
CA SER A 247 50.61 -8.11 -53.82
C SER A 247 49.81 -9.40 -53.69
N ARG A 248 48.89 -9.62 -54.63
CA ARG A 248 48.38 -10.96 -54.92
C ARG A 248 49.47 -11.70 -55.72
N PRO A 249 49.81 -12.97 -55.41
CA PRO A 249 50.72 -13.73 -56.26
C PRO A 249 50.17 -13.73 -57.69
N ALA A 250 50.97 -13.19 -58.62
CA ALA A 250 50.57 -13.00 -60.00
C ALA A 250 50.14 -14.34 -60.63
N GLN A 251 48.89 -14.42 -61.08
CA GLN A 251 48.47 -15.51 -61.96
C GLN A 251 49.24 -15.41 -63.28
N SER A 252 50.29 -16.20 -63.42
CA SER A 252 50.81 -16.54 -64.76
C SER A 252 49.71 -17.29 -65.51
N SER A 253 49.26 -16.71 -66.62
CA SER A 253 48.23 -17.27 -67.52
C SER A 253 48.56 -18.68 -68.05
N PHE A 254 49.74 -19.22 -67.77
CA PHE A 254 50.19 -20.56 -68.16
C PHE A 254 49.86 -21.68 -67.15
N ALA A 255 49.45 -21.38 -65.91
CA ALA A 255 49.21 -22.41 -64.89
C ALA A 255 47.85 -23.14 -65.00
N ARG A 256 46.96 -22.76 -65.94
CA ARG A 256 45.64 -23.40 -66.09
C ARG A 256 45.64 -24.75 -66.81
N PHE A 257 46.78 -25.23 -67.31
CA PHE A 257 46.84 -26.44 -68.16
C PHE A 257 47.51 -27.66 -67.52
N THR A 258 47.98 -27.62 -66.27
CA THR A 258 48.72 -28.74 -65.67
C THR A 258 48.15 -29.36 -64.39
N SER A 259 46.98 -28.93 -63.89
CA SER A 259 46.42 -29.46 -62.62
C SER A 259 45.66 -30.80 -62.71
N LEU A 260 45.62 -31.48 -63.87
CA LEU A 260 44.85 -32.73 -64.03
C LEU A 260 45.67 -34.03 -63.91
N LEU A 261 46.99 -34.01 -63.66
CA LEU A 261 47.80 -35.23 -63.73
C LEU A 261 48.86 -35.49 -62.65
N LEU A 262 48.98 -34.71 -61.57
CA LEU A 262 49.93 -35.06 -60.48
C LEU A 262 49.45 -34.56 -59.11
N ALA A 263 48.76 -35.43 -58.36
CA ALA A 263 48.47 -35.24 -56.95
C ALA A 263 49.67 -35.70 -56.10
N THR A 264 50.69 -34.85 -55.99
CA THR A 264 51.76 -34.98 -54.98
C THR A 264 52.19 -33.61 -54.50
N GLN A 265 51.92 -33.38 -53.20
CA GLN A 265 52.39 -32.30 -52.31
C GLN A 265 53.28 -31.22 -52.94
N THR A 266 52.65 -30.08 -53.23
CA THR A 266 53.27 -28.76 -53.20
C THR A 266 52.34 -27.90 -52.35
N GLU A 267 52.87 -27.28 -51.29
CA GLU A 267 52.18 -26.27 -50.49
C GLU A 267 51.44 -25.30 -51.41
N GLY A 268 50.10 -25.34 -51.35
CA GLY A 268 49.23 -24.60 -52.23
C GLY A 268 49.30 -23.11 -51.92
N ILE A 269 49.41 -22.30 -52.98
CA ILE A 269 49.26 -20.85 -52.89
C ILE A 269 47.86 -20.57 -52.32
N LEU A 270 47.79 -20.00 -51.11
CA LEU A 270 46.55 -19.58 -50.47
C LEU A 270 45.93 -18.44 -51.30
N ILE A 271 44.67 -18.62 -51.70
CA ILE A 271 43.89 -17.58 -52.39
C ILE A 271 42.85 -17.07 -51.38
N PRO A 272 43.07 -15.90 -50.76
CA PRO A 272 42.15 -15.34 -49.79
C PRO A 272 40.83 -14.92 -50.44
N GLU A 273 39.73 -15.15 -49.73
CA GLU A 273 38.38 -14.79 -50.12
C GLU A 273 38.19 -13.26 -50.16
N THR A 274 37.41 -12.80 -51.13
CA THR A 274 37.16 -11.37 -51.34
C THR A 274 35.80 -10.98 -50.80
N GLY A 275 35.76 -10.03 -49.88
CA GLY A 275 34.54 -9.49 -49.30
C GLY A 275 34.78 -8.19 -48.56
N PRO A 276 33.73 -7.56 -48.01
CA PRO A 276 33.88 -6.35 -47.22
C PRO A 276 34.67 -6.63 -45.94
N ILE A 277 35.77 -5.90 -45.77
CA ILE A 277 36.57 -5.94 -44.54
C ILE A 277 35.84 -5.15 -43.46
N ALA A 278 35.45 -5.82 -42.38
CA ALA A 278 34.72 -5.24 -41.24
C ALA A 278 35.68 -4.62 -40.20
N SER A 279 36.88 -5.18 -40.04
CA SER A 279 37.92 -4.63 -39.18
C SER A 279 39.30 -5.22 -39.46
N VAL A 280 40.34 -4.53 -39.00
CA VAL A 280 41.75 -4.90 -39.09
C VAL A 280 42.41 -4.74 -37.72
N ALA A 281 42.99 -5.82 -37.21
CA ALA A 281 43.77 -5.88 -35.98
C ALA A 281 45.27 -6.05 -36.28
N LEU A 282 46.10 -5.46 -35.42
CA LEU A 282 47.55 -5.61 -35.50
C LEU A 282 47.98 -6.83 -34.70
N GLY A 283 48.76 -7.70 -35.34
CA GLY A 283 49.41 -8.85 -34.74
C GLY A 283 50.75 -8.49 -34.09
N ARG A 284 51.46 -9.49 -33.55
CA ARG A 284 52.81 -9.30 -33.03
C ARG A 284 53.78 -9.07 -34.18
N ASP A 285 54.86 -8.35 -33.90
CA ASP A 285 55.94 -8.20 -34.87
C ASP A 285 56.54 -9.59 -35.15
N SER A 286 56.60 -9.95 -36.42
CA SER A 286 57.19 -11.19 -36.90
C SER A 286 58.70 -11.19 -36.64
N SER A 287 59.25 -12.37 -36.37
CA SER A 287 60.71 -12.56 -36.16
C SER A 287 61.59 -12.09 -37.35
N SER A 288 60.99 -11.95 -38.53
CA SER A 288 61.61 -11.42 -39.76
C SER A 288 61.63 -9.89 -39.83
N GLY A 289 61.07 -9.19 -38.84
CA GLY A 289 60.88 -7.73 -38.84
C GLY A 289 59.62 -7.25 -39.58
N GLY A 290 58.74 -8.17 -40.01
CA GLY A 290 57.40 -7.86 -40.56
C GLY A 290 56.36 -7.63 -39.47
N GLN A 291 55.21 -7.05 -39.83
CA GLN A 291 54.06 -6.88 -38.95
C GLN A 291 52.95 -7.85 -39.37
N ASP A 292 52.47 -8.68 -38.45
CA ASP A 292 51.26 -9.47 -38.70
C ASP A 292 50.02 -8.57 -38.74
N ILE A 293 49.18 -8.76 -39.74
CA ILE A 293 47.90 -8.06 -39.90
C ILE A 293 46.78 -9.10 -39.92
N TRP A 294 45.81 -8.94 -39.03
CA TRP A 294 44.64 -9.79 -38.96
C TRP A 294 43.44 -9.02 -39.48
N ALA A 295 42.70 -9.59 -40.43
CA ALA A 295 41.55 -8.95 -41.03
C ALA A 295 40.30 -9.82 -40.90
N LEU A 296 39.18 -9.18 -40.62
CA LEU A 296 37.87 -9.81 -40.57
C LEU A 296 37.10 -9.47 -41.85
N VAL A 297 36.88 -10.47 -42.70
CA VAL A 297 36.22 -10.36 -44.01
C VAL A 297 34.92 -11.15 -43.97
N GLY A 298 33.79 -10.47 -43.73
CA GLY A 298 32.54 -11.18 -43.43
C GLY A 298 32.68 -12.04 -42.16
N SER A 299 32.59 -13.37 -42.30
CA SER A 299 32.85 -14.35 -41.23
C SER A 299 34.26 -14.96 -41.27
N HIS A 300 35.10 -14.58 -42.24
CA HIS A 300 36.44 -15.12 -42.42
C HIS A 300 37.47 -14.29 -41.66
N ILE A 301 38.40 -14.97 -41.00
CA ILE A 301 39.58 -14.35 -40.39
C ILE A 301 40.79 -14.63 -41.28
N GLN A 302 41.40 -13.57 -41.80
CA GLN A 302 42.59 -13.63 -42.64
C GLN A 302 43.83 -13.13 -41.88
N ARG A 303 44.98 -13.77 -42.08
CA ARG A 303 46.29 -13.33 -41.54
C ARG A 303 47.22 -12.97 -42.69
N TRP A 304 47.84 -11.80 -42.62
CA TRP A 304 48.78 -11.28 -43.60
C TRP A 304 50.10 -10.91 -42.92
N ASP A 305 51.24 -11.25 -43.53
CA ASP A 305 52.57 -10.79 -43.09
C ASP A 305 52.99 -9.57 -43.91
N MET A 306 53.04 -8.39 -43.27
CA MET A 306 53.47 -7.14 -43.88
C MET A 306 54.94 -6.89 -43.61
N LYS A 307 55.80 -7.22 -44.57
CA LYS A 307 57.24 -6.96 -44.48
C LYS A 307 57.54 -5.46 -44.69
N PRO A 308 58.56 -4.88 -44.02
CA PRO A 308 58.94 -3.48 -44.18
C PRO A 308 59.41 -3.20 -45.62
N ASP A 309 60.34 -4.02 -46.12
CA ASP A 309 60.84 -4.02 -47.50
C ASP A 309 60.61 -5.42 -48.13
N GLY A 310 59.51 -5.59 -48.87
CA GLY A 310 59.17 -6.87 -49.49
C GLY A 310 57.71 -6.93 -49.97
N TRP A 311 57.34 -8.08 -50.54
CA TRP A 311 55.97 -8.40 -50.94
C TRP A 311 55.17 -8.91 -49.72
N GLU A 312 53.93 -8.47 -49.60
CA GLU A 312 53.00 -8.95 -48.56
C GLU A 312 52.44 -10.33 -48.94
N GLU A 313 52.29 -11.20 -47.94
CA GLU A 313 51.88 -12.60 -48.14
C GLU A 313 50.69 -12.94 -47.23
N ALA A 314 49.64 -13.56 -47.80
CA ALA A 314 48.52 -14.10 -47.05
C ALA A 314 48.91 -15.46 -46.45
N LEU A 315 48.90 -15.55 -45.12
CA LEU A 315 49.31 -16.73 -44.37
C LEU A 315 48.15 -17.62 -43.89
N LEU A 316 46.93 -17.08 -43.84
CA LEU A 316 45.73 -17.80 -43.37
C LEU A 316 44.47 -17.16 -43.96
N ASP A 317 43.50 -18.00 -44.30
CA ASP A 317 42.10 -17.63 -44.48
C ASP A 317 41.23 -18.77 -43.93
N ALA A 318 40.42 -18.48 -42.91
CA ALA A 318 39.56 -19.48 -42.28
C ALA A 318 38.20 -18.88 -41.91
N ASP A 319 37.12 -19.59 -42.29
CA ASP A 319 35.76 -19.27 -41.89
C ASP A 319 35.51 -19.71 -40.44
N VAL A 320 35.06 -18.77 -39.60
CA VAL A 320 34.75 -19.03 -38.19
C VAL A 320 33.24 -19.05 -37.91
N LEU A 321 32.40 -18.96 -38.94
CA LEU A 321 30.94 -18.86 -38.76
C LEU A 321 30.33 -20.03 -37.96
N GLU A 322 30.63 -21.27 -38.35
CA GLU A 322 30.10 -22.46 -37.66
C GLU A 322 30.62 -22.56 -36.22
N LEU A 323 31.91 -22.28 -36.02
CA LEU A 323 32.55 -22.27 -34.71
C LEU A 323 31.90 -21.27 -33.75
N ILE A 324 31.61 -20.06 -34.24
CA ILE A 324 30.93 -18.99 -33.50
C ILE A 324 29.50 -19.41 -33.15
N CYS A 325 28.75 -19.96 -34.12
CA CYS A 325 27.39 -20.46 -33.89
C CYS A 325 27.35 -21.55 -32.81
N ASP A 326 28.22 -22.54 -32.90
CA ASP A 326 28.26 -23.66 -31.95
C ASP A 326 28.59 -23.19 -30.54
N ALA A 327 29.56 -22.27 -30.39
CA ALA A 327 29.93 -21.71 -29.09
C ALA A 327 28.80 -20.87 -28.45
N LEU A 328 28.02 -20.14 -29.25
CA LEU A 328 26.83 -19.44 -28.73
C LEU A 328 25.76 -20.43 -28.28
N ARG A 329 25.52 -21.53 -29.02
CA ARG A 329 24.54 -22.56 -28.63
C ARG A 329 24.95 -23.29 -27.35
N GLU A 330 26.23 -23.64 -27.22
CA GLU A 330 26.74 -24.28 -26.00
C GLU A 330 26.49 -23.41 -24.76
N ARG A 331 26.58 -22.08 -24.90
CA ARG A 331 26.42 -21.15 -23.78
C ARG A 331 24.99 -20.72 -23.49
N PHE A 332 24.15 -20.54 -24.52
CA PHE A 332 22.80 -19.97 -24.39
C PHE A 332 21.65 -20.97 -24.68
N GLY A 333 21.96 -22.19 -25.11
CA GLY A 333 20.97 -23.25 -25.33
C GLY A 333 20.06 -23.03 -26.56
N ALA A 334 18.81 -23.50 -26.48
CA ALA A 334 17.84 -23.54 -27.59
C ALA A 334 17.30 -22.17 -28.05
N ALA A 335 17.74 -21.06 -27.44
CA ALA A 335 17.35 -19.69 -27.83
C ALA A 335 17.97 -19.22 -29.17
N ILE A 336 18.82 -20.05 -29.78
CA ILE A 336 19.57 -19.77 -31.00
C ILE A 336 19.18 -20.82 -32.06
N PRO A 337 18.50 -20.42 -33.16
CA PRO A 337 18.11 -21.31 -34.25
C PRO A 337 19.26 -22.07 -34.94
N ASP A 338 18.91 -23.13 -35.68
CA ASP A 338 19.85 -24.03 -36.36
C ASP A 338 20.62 -23.38 -37.54
N LEU A 339 20.04 -22.39 -38.24
CA LEU A 339 20.63 -21.78 -39.44
C LEU A 339 21.14 -20.35 -39.24
N SER A 340 22.40 -20.12 -39.58
CA SER A 340 23.10 -18.81 -39.55
C SER A 340 22.43 -17.71 -40.39
N ARG A 341 21.73 -18.08 -41.47
CA ARG A 341 20.99 -17.15 -42.35
C ARG A 341 19.70 -16.61 -41.73
N ASP A 342 19.12 -17.33 -40.77
CA ASP A 342 17.89 -16.92 -40.08
C ASP A 342 18.19 -16.04 -38.85
N LEU A 343 19.40 -16.09 -38.30
CA LEU A 343 19.85 -15.33 -37.11
C LEU A 343 20.33 -13.89 -37.39
N GLY A 344 20.67 -13.58 -38.65
CA GLY A 344 21.34 -12.32 -38.98
C GLY A 344 22.64 -12.13 -38.18
N LEU A 345 23.48 -13.16 -38.08
CA LEU A 345 24.77 -13.10 -37.38
C LEU A 345 25.77 -12.27 -38.18
N GLU A 346 26.40 -11.27 -37.54
CA GLU A 346 27.45 -10.42 -38.16
C GLU A 346 28.65 -10.31 -37.22
N CYS A 347 29.87 -10.49 -37.76
CA CYS A 347 31.11 -10.16 -37.07
C CYS A 347 31.44 -8.68 -37.32
N ASN A 348 31.51 -7.87 -36.26
CA ASN A 348 31.54 -6.41 -36.35
C ASN A 348 32.95 -5.82 -36.20
N ASP A 349 33.78 -6.41 -35.32
CA ASP A 349 35.13 -5.92 -35.03
C ASP A 349 36.04 -7.05 -34.49
N VAL A 350 37.36 -6.91 -34.65
CA VAL A 350 38.38 -7.82 -34.14
C VAL A 350 39.56 -7.02 -33.56
N GLN A 351 40.12 -7.47 -32.43
CA GLN A 351 41.40 -7.00 -31.86
C GLN A 351 42.22 -8.18 -31.35
N MET A 352 43.53 -7.98 -31.15
CA MET A 352 44.41 -9.01 -30.59
C MET A 352 44.89 -8.62 -29.19
N ASP A 353 44.71 -9.53 -28.24
CA ASP A 353 45.14 -9.43 -26.83
C ASP A 353 46.68 -9.49 -26.72
N SER A 354 47.25 -9.02 -25.60
CA SER A 354 48.67 -9.12 -25.27
C SER A 354 49.19 -10.57 -25.30
N GLU A 355 48.34 -11.55 -25.00
CA GLU A 355 48.63 -12.99 -25.11
C GLU A 355 48.70 -13.51 -26.55
N GLY A 356 48.29 -12.72 -27.56
CA GLY A 356 48.22 -13.14 -28.97
C GLY A 356 46.92 -13.86 -29.34
N LYS A 357 45.87 -13.72 -28.52
CA LYS A 357 44.52 -14.27 -28.76
C LYS A 357 43.66 -13.23 -29.47
N LEU A 358 42.75 -13.68 -30.33
CA LEU A 358 41.83 -12.79 -31.05
C LEU A 358 40.55 -12.59 -30.25
N ILE A 359 40.07 -11.35 -30.17
CA ILE A 359 38.82 -10.98 -29.53
C ILE A 359 37.89 -10.46 -30.63
N VAL A 360 36.81 -11.19 -30.89
CA VAL A 360 35.84 -10.89 -31.96
C VAL A 360 34.53 -10.43 -31.37
N LEU A 361 34.00 -9.31 -31.85
CA LEU A 361 32.68 -8.79 -31.48
C LEU A 361 31.63 -9.25 -32.49
N VAL A 362 30.67 -10.04 -32.04
CA VAL A 362 29.62 -10.63 -32.88
C VAL A 362 28.26 -10.06 -32.48
N SER A 363 27.36 -9.85 -33.46
CA SER A 363 25.99 -9.38 -33.24
C SER A 363 24.98 -10.34 -33.85
N TYR A 364 23.86 -10.56 -33.17
CA TYR A 364 22.80 -11.49 -33.61
C TYR A 364 21.43 -11.09 -33.05
N THR A 365 20.38 -11.65 -33.63
CA THR A 365 19.00 -11.47 -33.15
C THR A 365 18.55 -12.76 -32.46
N PRO A 366 18.35 -12.78 -31.13
CA PRO A 366 17.83 -13.96 -30.43
C PRO A 366 16.35 -14.18 -30.76
N VAL A 367 15.89 -15.44 -30.66
CA VAL A 367 14.46 -15.80 -30.80
C VAL A 367 13.83 -15.88 -29.41
N ASP A 368 12.74 -15.14 -29.18
CA ASP A 368 12.07 -15.08 -27.87
C ASP A 368 11.50 -16.46 -27.49
N VAL A 369 12.01 -17.05 -26.40
CA VAL A 369 11.58 -18.36 -25.85
C VAL A 369 10.27 -18.24 -25.05
N SER A 370 9.84 -17.02 -24.72
CA SER A 370 8.54 -16.76 -24.10
C SER A 370 7.44 -16.80 -25.17
N GLY A 371 6.77 -17.94 -25.31
CA GLY A 371 5.63 -18.16 -26.21
C GLY A 371 4.38 -17.34 -25.88
N SER A 372 4.48 -16.02 -25.75
CA SER A 372 3.34 -15.10 -25.76
C SER A 372 3.09 -14.62 -27.19
N ASP A 373 2.39 -15.44 -27.95
CA ASP A 373 1.90 -15.18 -29.32
C ASP A 373 0.73 -14.15 -29.34
N MET A 374 0.69 -13.23 -28.36
CA MET A 374 -0.42 -12.27 -28.13
C MET A 374 0.02 -10.81 -28.20
N ALA A 375 0.95 -10.49 -29.10
CA ALA A 375 1.24 -9.11 -29.50
C ALA A 375 1.14 -8.97 -31.03
N ILE A 376 -0.08 -9.07 -31.55
CA ILE A 376 -0.39 -8.78 -32.97
C ILE A 376 -0.62 -7.27 -33.20
N ASP A 377 -0.55 -6.42 -32.18
CA ASP A 377 -0.61 -4.96 -32.36
C ASP A 377 0.62 -4.26 -31.76
N THR A 378 1.20 -3.35 -32.54
CA THR A 378 2.44 -2.54 -32.38
C THR A 378 3.77 -3.26 -32.67
N GLY A 379 4.47 -2.79 -33.72
CA GLY A 379 5.64 -3.43 -34.32
C GLY A 379 6.80 -3.64 -33.35
N SER A 380 6.92 -4.85 -32.81
CA SER A 380 7.95 -5.21 -31.85
C SER A 380 9.34 -4.96 -32.45
N HIS A 381 10.14 -4.19 -31.71
CA HIS A 381 11.47 -3.78 -32.08
C HIS A 381 12.37 -5.02 -32.15
N VAL A 382 12.89 -5.35 -33.34
CA VAL A 382 13.95 -6.36 -33.48
C VAL A 382 15.14 -5.92 -32.61
N LYS A 383 15.42 -6.65 -31.53
CA LYS A 383 16.51 -6.36 -30.59
C LYS A 383 17.77 -7.08 -31.06
N ARG A 384 18.81 -6.33 -31.43
CA ARG A 384 20.13 -6.92 -31.75
C ARG A 384 20.99 -6.99 -30.50
N VAL A 385 21.49 -8.18 -30.18
CA VAL A 385 22.38 -8.46 -29.04
C VAL A 385 23.82 -8.58 -29.52
N PHE A 386 24.78 -8.24 -28.66
CA PHE A 386 26.21 -8.31 -28.94
C PHE A 386 26.90 -9.26 -27.97
N SER A 387 27.85 -10.05 -28.48
CA SER A 387 28.68 -10.97 -27.70
C SER A 387 30.14 -10.89 -28.14
N LEU A 388 31.05 -10.95 -27.18
CA LEU A 388 32.49 -11.08 -27.38
C LEU A 388 32.89 -12.55 -27.43
N MET A 389 33.82 -12.88 -28.30
CA MET A 389 34.42 -14.21 -28.40
C MET A 389 35.93 -14.13 -28.32
N LYS A 390 36.52 -14.92 -27.42
CA LYS A 390 37.97 -15.07 -27.31
C LYS A 390 38.40 -16.31 -28.08
N LEU A 391 39.14 -16.12 -29.17
CA LEU A 391 39.62 -17.16 -30.07
C LEU A 391 41.14 -17.35 -29.90
N THR A 392 41.56 -18.61 -29.74
CA THR A 392 42.97 -19.00 -29.81
C THR A 392 43.25 -19.67 -31.15
N TYR A 393 44.28 -19.20 -31.85
CA TYR A 393 44.77 -19.80 -33.08
C TYR A 393 45.79 -20.91 -32.77
N LEU A 394 45.52 -22.14 -33.21
CA LEU A 394 46.35 -23.32 -32.96
C LEU A 394 47.24 -23.71 -34.16
N GLY A 395 47.41 -22.82 -35.15
CA GLY A 395 48.28 -23.01 -36.32
C GLY A 395 47.56 -23.47 -37.58
N ASP A 396 46.41 -24.13 -37.45
CA ASP A 396 45.56 -24.54 -38.60
C ASP A 396 44.07 -24.27 -38.33
N THR A 397 43.64 -24.36 -37.07
CA THR A 397 42.26 -24.13 -36.64
C THR A 397 42.14 -23.10 -35.52
N PHE A 398 40.93 -22.56 -35.36
CA PHE A 398 40.56 -21.72 -34.22
C PHE A 398 39.82 -22.53 -33.16
N ARG A 399 40.04 -22.16 -31.89
CA ARG A 399 39.25 -22.64 -30.75
C ARG A 399 38.66 -21.45 -30.02
N VAL A 400 37.38 -21.54 -29.67
CA VAL A 400 36.74 -20.57 -28.76
C VAL A 400 37.12 -20.91 -27.33
N ASP A 401 37.80 -20.00 -26.64
CA ASP A 401 38.18 -20.17 -25.24
C ASP A 401 37.08 -19.65 -24.30
N ASP A 402 36.44 -18.54 -24.66
CA ASP A 402 35.35 -17.93 -23.88
C ASP A 402 34.40 -17.13 -24.78
N VAL A 403 33.15 -17.04 -24.36
CA VAL A 403 32.11 -16.20 -24.95
C VAL A 403 31.66 -15.25 -23.85
N ARG A 404 31.32 -14.00 -24.13
CA ARG A 404 30.80 -13.03 -23.14
C ARG A 404 29.66 -12.22 -23.73
N VAL A 405 28.54 -12.09 -23.03
CA VAL A 405 27.45 -11.20 -23.48
C VAL A 405 27.85 -9.78 -23.15
N VAL A 406 27.73 -8.90 -24.14
CA VAL A 406 27.91 -7.46 -23.94
C VAL A 406 26.61 -6.91 -23.35
N PRO A 407 26.67 -6.08 -22.29
CA PRO A 407 25.48 -5.52 -21.64
C PRO A 407 24.85 -4.40 -22.50
N TYR A 408 24.60 -4.63 -23.78
CA TYR A 408 24.03 -3.64 -24.69
C TYR A 408 23.09 -4.29 -25.70
N GLN A 409 21.92 -3.68 -25.89
CA GLN A 409 20.91 -4.13 -26.87
C GLN A 409 20.54 -2.96 -27.78
N ARG A 410 20.54 -3.20 -29.08
CA ARG A 410 20.19 -2.19 -30.07
C ARG A 410 18.72 -2.30 -30.45
N ASN A 411 17.97 -1.23 -30.21
CA ASN A 411 16.59 -1.04 -30.67
C ASN A 411 16.54 0.00 -31.81
N LYS A 412 15.44 0.05 -32.58
CA LYS A 412 15.25 1.04 -33.66
C LYS A 412 15.34 2.50 -33.19
N GLU A 413 15.07 2.76 -31.91
CA GLU A 413 15.15 4.11 -31.28
C GLU A 413 16.59 4.56 -30.97
N SER A 414 17.59 3.68 -31.12
CA SER A 414 19.01 3.95 -30.77
C SER A 414 19.74 4.93 -31.70
N GLY A 415 19.02 5.62 -32.61
CA GLY A 415 19.60 6.57 -33.58
C GLY A 415 20.40 5.92 -34.71
N ALA A 416 21.16 6.73 -35.45
CA ALA A 416 21.87 6.31 -36.66
C ALA A 416 22.91 5.20 -36.37
N PRO A 417 23.06 4.19 -37.26
CA PRO A 417 24.04 3.10 -37.12
C PRO A 417 25.47 3.64 -37.04
N VAL A 418 26.05 3.69 -35.84
CA VAL A 418 27.51 3.73 -35.66
C VAL A 418 27.99 2.29 -35.57
N GLN A 419 28.96 1.91 -36.41
CA GLN A 419 29.59 0.59 -36.31
C GLN A 419 30.30 0.47 -34.95
N PRO A 420 30.04 -0.59 -34.16
CA PRO A 420 30.63 -0.72 -32.85
C PRO A 420 32.14 -0.94 -32.98
N ARG A 421 32.92 -0.30 -32.10
CA ARG A 421 34.39 -0.39 -32.12
C ARG A 421 34.94 -0.88 -30.79
N LEU A 422 35.87 -1.82 -30.86
CA LEU A 422 36.49 -2.52 -29.75
C LEU A 422 37.89 -1.94 -29.48
N LYS A 423 38.18 -1.66 -28.22
CA LYS A 423 39.51 -1.28 -27.73
C LYS A 423 39.86 -2.10 -26.50
N LEU A 424 41.13 -2.49 -26.40
CA LEU A 424 41.65 -3.23 -25.26
C LEU A 424 42.18 -2.26 -24.20
N VAL A 425 41.87 -2.54 -22.94
CA VAL A 425 42.31 -1.78 -21.78
C VAL A 425 43.22 -2.67 -20.92
N ALA A 426 44.28 -2.07 -20.34
CA ALA A 426 45.25 -2.77 -19.49
C ALA A 426 45.78 -4.08 -20.12
N GLY A 427 46.23 -3.99 -21.38
CA GLY A 427 46.81 -5.14 -22.09
C GLY A 427 45.81 -6.22 -22.51
N GLY A 428 44.50 -6.01 -22.33
CA GLY A 428 43.44 -6.93 -22.77
C GLY A 428 42.61 -7.58 -21.66
N GLU A 429 42.86 -7.27 -20.39
CA GLU A 429 42.04 -7.77 -19.28
C GLU A 429 40.59 -7.28 -19.32
N VAL A 430 40.38 -6.05 -19.81
CA VAL A 430 39.06 -5.44 -19.99
C VAL A 430 38.93 -4.92 -21.42
N VAL A 431 37.78 -5.17 -22.01
CA VAL A 431 37.41 -4.72 -23.35
C VAL A 431 36.42 -3.57 -23.24
N ALA A 432 36.75 -2.44 -23.85
CA ALA A 432 35.85 -1.30 -24.00
C ALA A 432 35.25 -1.31 -25.41
N ILE A 433 33.93 -1.25 -25.51
CA ILE A 433 33.18 -1.27 -26.78
C ILE A 433 32.44 0.06 -26.92
N GLN A 434 32.78 0.82 -27.95
CA GLN A 434 32.10 2.05 -28.32
C GLN A 434 30.86 1.73 -29.16
N PHE A 435 29.69 2.15 -28.68
CA PHE A 435 28.45 2.26 -29.44
C PHE A 435 28.12 3.74 -29.68
N GLY A 436 27.10 4.04 -30.50
CA GLY A 436 26.73 5.42 -30.83
C GLY A 436 26.28 6.26 -29.63
N ASN A 437 25.63 5.62 -28.65
CA ASN A 437 25.05 6.25 -27.46
C ASN A 437 25.56 5.62 -26.15
N ALA A 438 26.48 4.67 -26.19
CA ALA A 438 26.93 3.94 -25.01
C ALA A 438 28.36 3.43 -25.14
N ILE A 439 28.99 3.15 -24.00
CA ILE A 439 30.29 2.46 -23.91
C ILE A 439 30.12 1.27 -22.98
N ALA A 440 30.33 0.06 -23.48
CA ALA A 440 30.28 -1.15 -22.67
C ALA A 440 31.68 -1.60 -22.24
N PHE A 441 31.82 -2.07 -21.02
CA PHE A 441 33.02 -2.66 -20.45
C PHE A 441 32.76 -4.13 -20.14
N CYS A 442 33.61 -5.01 -20.64
CA CYS A 442 33.52 -6.46 -20.38
C CYS A 442 34.89 -6.97 -19.95
N SER A 443 34.97 -7.68 -18.82
CA SER A 443 36.20 -8.36 -18.41
C SER A 443 36.37 -9.68 -19.18
N LEU A 444 37.62 -9.98 -19.56
CA LEU A 444 38.01 -11.28 -20.10
C LEU A 444 38.56 -12.22 -19.02
N VAL A 445 38.69 -11.75 -17.78
CA VAL A 445 39.25 -12.51 -16.65
C VAL A 445 38.17 -12.87 -15.64
N SER A 446 37.18 -11.99 -15.41
CA SER A 446 36.03 -12.21 -14.53
C SER A 446 34.71 -12.04 -15.28
N GLU A 447 33.58 -12.38 -14.65
CA GLU A 447 32.23 -12.24 -15.23
C GLU A 447 31.68 -10.81 -15.20
N TYR A 448 32.51 -9.84 -14.83
CA TYR A 448 32.12 -8.44 -14.75
C TYR A 448 31.84 -7.85 -16.13
N CYS A 449 30.63 -7.30 -16.30
CA CYS A 449 30.20 -6.55 -17.46
C CYS A 449 29.32 -5.37 -17.01
N ASP A 450 29.63 -4.16 -17.47
CA ASP A 450 28.79 -2.97 -17.22
C ASP A 450 28.81 -2.00 -18.42
N ARG A 451 27.99 -0.94 -18.38
CA ARG A 451 27.85 0.02 -19.47
C ARG A 451 27.67 1.45 -18.97
N LEU A 452 28.15 2.39 -19.76
CA LEU A 452 27.87 3.81 -19.65
C LEU A 452 26.97 4.22 -20.80
N GLU A 453 25.67 4.40 -20.56
CA GLU A 453 24.73 4.91 -21.55
C GLU A 453 24.61 6.43 -21.43
N LEU A 454 24.37 7.09 -22.57
CA LEU A 454 24.06 8.52 -22.64
C LEU A 454 22.53 8.70 -22.75
N TYR A 455 22.01 9.87 -22.35
CA TYR A 455 20.56 10.14 -22.34
C TYR A 455 19.86 10.05 -23.72
N GLY A 456 20.57 10.20 -24.84
CA GLY A 456 20.18 9.87 -26.22
C GLY A 456 18.84 10.44 -26.72
N VAL A 457 18.82 11.60 -27.40
CA VAL A 457 18.73 11.67 -28.90
C VAL A 457 19.85 12.52 -29.52
N THR A 458 20.39 13.50 -28.77
CA THR A 458 21.40 14.48 -29.22
C THR A 458 22.81 14.17 -28.75
N ASP A 459 22.97 13.47 -27.62
CA ASP A 459 24.28 13.09 -27.07
C ASP A 459 24.75 11.74 -27.62
N ARG A 460 25.91 11.77 -28.29
CA ARG A 460 26.55 10.61 -28.93
C ARG A 460 28.01 10.49 -28.53
N VAL A 461 28.54 9.26 -28.58
CA VAL A 461 29.97 8.99 -28.42
C VAL A 461 30.65 9.16 -29.78
N LEU A 462 31.40 10.25 -29.93
CA LEU A 462 32.10 10.59 -31.18
C LEU A 462 33.41 9.82 -31.35
N GLY A 463 34.10 9.54 -30.24
CA GLY A 463 35.37 8.81 -30.27
C GLY A 463 35.78 8.30 -28.90
N MET A 464 36.59 7.23 -28.90
CA MET A 464 37.14 6.59 -27.72
C MET A 464 38.65 6.40 -27.89
N GLY A 465 39.41 6.64 -26.82
CA GLY A 465 40.86 6.48 -26.78
C GLY A 465 41.29 5.81 -25.47
N VAL A 466 42.23 4.88 -25.58
CA VAL A 466 42.83 4.17 -24.45
C VAL A 466 44.33 4.45 -24.48
N PRO A 467 44.91 5.13 -23.48
CA PRO A 467 46.35 5.27 -23.36
C PRO A 467 47.02 3.91 -23.16
N GLU A 468 48.17 3.72 -23.82
CA GLU A 468 48.98 2.50 -23.74
C GLU A 468 49.26 2.12 -22.28
N ASP A 469 49.08 0.83 -21.96
CA ASP A 469 49.29 0.22 -20.64
C ASP A 469 48.57 0.91 -19.46
N SER A 470 47.52 1.69 -19.73
CA SER A 470 46.72 2.34 -18.70
C SER A 470 45.39 1.62 -18.46
N ASN A 471 44.84 1.82 -17.25
CA ASN A 471 43.49 1.43 -16.87
C ASN A 471 42.46 2.55 -17.10
N THR A 472 42.76 3.49 -18.01
CA THR A 472 41.92 4.66 -18.26
C THR A 472 41.34 4.65 -19.66
N VAL A 473 40.07 5.00 -19.77
CA VAL A 473 39.38 5.15 -21.05
C VAL A 473 38.90 6.58 -21.16
N LEU A 474 39.31 7.25 -22.23
CA LEU A 474 38.83 8.57 -22.60
C LEU A 474 37.73 8.42 -23.64
N ALA A 475 36.62 9.09 -23.43
CA ALA A 475 35.55 9.15 -24.41
C ALA A 475 35.12 10.58 -24.65
N MET A 476 34.83 10.88 -25.91
CA MET A 476 34.39 12.18 -26.37
C MET A 476 32.92 12.12 -26.71
N THR A 477 32.12 12.91 -26.00
CA THR A 477 30.71 13.12 -26.31
C THR A 477 30.54 14.37 -27.17
N VAL A 478 29.29 14.74 -27.50
CA VAL A 478 28.96 15.95 -28.26
C VAL A 478 29.28 17.24 -27.50
N GLY A 479 29.31 17.19 -26.16
CA GLY A 479 29.54 18.38 -25.32
C GLY A 479 30.86 18.39 -24.54
N ILE A 480 31.32 17.22 -24.08
CA ILE A 480 32.44 17.10 -23.13
C ILE A 480 33.30 15.86 -23.42
N MET A 481 34.49 15.83 -22.84
CA MET A 481 35.29 14.62 -22.72
C MET A 481 35.16 14.06 -21.31
N ILE A 482 34.89 12.76 -21.22
CA ILE A 482 34.81 12.00 -19.97
C ILE A 482 36.03 11.09 -19.85
N LYS A 483 36.49 10.91 -18.62
CA LYS A 483 37.55 9.95 -18.26
C LYS A 483 36.96 8.89 -17.33
N THR A 484 37.07 7.65 -17.75
CA THR A 484 36.72 6.47 -16.95
C THR A 484 37.99 5.81 -16.46
N THR A 485 38.18 5.75 -15.15
CA THR A 485 39.27 4.99 -14.51
C THR A 485 38.71 3.66 -14.02
N ILE A 486 39.33 2.55 -14.45
CA ILE A 486 38.89 1.20 -14.15
C ILE A 486 39.77 0.62 -13.03
N ASP A 487 39.13 0.08 -11.99
CA ASP A 487 39.81 -0.65 -10.92
C ASP A 487 39.91 -2.14 -11.29
N LEU A 488 41.12 -2.56 -11.69
CA LEU A 488 41.37 -3.93 -12.14
C LEU A 488 41.32 -4.94 -10.98
N GLU A 489 41.66 -4.54 -9.75
CA GLU A 489 41.62 -5.43 -8.60
C GLU A 489 40.17 -5.75 -8.23
N ALA A 490 39.32 -4.73 -8.15
CA ALA A 490 37.90 -4.89 -7.90
C ALA A 490 37.20 -5.77 -8.95
N ILE A 491 37.58 -5.63 -10.23
CA ILE A 491 37.03 -6.44 -11.32
C ILE A 491 37.47 -7.91 -11.21
N ARG A 492 38.72 -8.18 -10.83
CA ARG A 492 39.22 -9.55 -10.63
C ARG A 492 38.54 -10.25 -9.46
N ASP A 493 38.24 -9.50 -8.40
CA ASP A 493 37.56 -9.98 -7.20
C ASP A 493 36.03 -10.07 -7.34
N TYR A 494 35.48 -9.82 -8.53
CA TYR A 494 34.04 -9.83 -8.77
C TYR A 494 33.44 -11.24 -8.65
N ASP A 495 32.54 -11.42 -7.67
CA ASP A 495 31.78 -12.66 -7.48
C ASP A 495 30.52 -12.68 -8.37
N PRO A 496 30.33 -13.67 -9.26
CA PRO A 496 29.15 -13.78 -10.11
C PRO A 496 27.82 -13.90 -9.36
N TYR A 497 27.81 -14.48 -8.15
CA TYR A 497 26.58 -14.76 -7.40
C TYR A 497 26.07 -13.54 -6.64
N THR A 498 26.95 -12.86 -5.90
CA THR A 498 26.59 -11.64 -5.15
C THR A 498 26.70 -10.37 -6.00
N GLY A 499 27.62 -10.36 -6.96
CA GLY A 499 27.97 -9.18 -7.76
C GLY A 499 26.81 -8.63 -8.58
N ARG A 500 25.88 -9.48 -9.04
CA ARG A 500 24.68 -9.00 -9.76
C ARG A 500 23.74 -8.18 -8.87
N ALA A 501 23.55 -8.62 -7.63
CA ALA A 501 22.74 -7.90 -6.65
C ALA A 501 23.44 -6.60 -6.21
N GLU A 502 24.76 -6.65 -6.04
CA GLU A 502 25.59 -5.47 -5.75
C GLU A 502 25.56 -4.47 -6.91
N LEU A 503 25.56 -4.93 -8.16
CA LEU A 503 25.45 -4.08 -9.34
C LEU A 503 24.10 -3.36 -9.37
N ILE A 504 22.99 -4.08 -9.18
CA ILE A 504 21.65 -3.46 -9.12
C ILE A 504 21.59 -2.37 -8.03
N LYS A 505 22.15 -2.67 -6.85
CA LYS A 505 22.25 -1.70 -5.74
C LYS A 505 23.13 -0.50 -6.10
N SER A 506 24.30 -0.75 -6.70
CA SER A 506 25.24 0.27 -7.16
C SER A 506 24.62 1.17 -8.23
N THR A 507 23.91 0.61 -9.21
CA THR A 507 23.15 1.36 -10.22
C THR A 507 22.14 2.27 -9.54
N MET A 508 21.31 1.77 -8.61
CA MET A 508 20.35 2.61 -7.89
C MET A 508 21.05 3.72 -7.08
N MET A 509 22.16 3.41 -6.42
CA MET A 509 22.93 4.38 -5.63
C MET A 509 23.53 5.49 -6.51
N GLN A 510 24.16 5.13 -7.62
CA GLN A 510 24.71 6.09 -8.58
C GLN A 510 23.62 6.96 -9.19
N ALA A 511 22.49 6.34 -9.49
CA ALA A 511 21.35 7.01 -10.04
C ALA A 511 20.84 8.09 -9.05
N ILE A 512 20.67 7.77 -7.76
CA ILE A 512 20.31 8.76 -6.72
C ILE A 512 21.36 9.88 -6.58
N LEU A 513 22.65 9.52 -6.59
CA LEU A 513 23.75 10.46 -6.33
C LEU A 513 24.03 11.42 -7.49
N TYR A 514 24.01 10.90 -8.71
CA TYR A 514 24.50 11.59 -9.90
C TYR A 514 23.43 11.82 -10.95
N GLY A 515 22.31 11.10 -10.91
CA GLY A 515 21.24 11.21 -11.90
C GLY A 515 20.36 12.45 -11.75
N ALA A 516 20.43 13.14 -10.61
CA ALA A 516 19.80 14.45 -10.43
C ALA A 516 20.65 15.63 -10.95
N MET A 517 21.89 15.39 -11.39
CA MET A 517 22.77 16.45 -11.90
C MET A 517 22.47 16.76 -13.37
N PRO A 518 22.01 17.97 -13.73
CA PRO A 518 21.69 18.31 -15.13
C PRO A 518 22.89 18.25 -16.07
N GLU A 519 24.10 18.44 -15.55
CA GLU A 519 25.36 18.38 -16.31
C GLU A 519 25.87 16.95 -16.52
N ASN A 520 25.23 15.93 -15.93
CA ASN A 520 25.65 14.55 -16.08
C ASN A 520 25.18 14.00 -17.44
N PRO A 521 26.10 13.61 -18.35
CA PRO A 521 25.71 13.06 -19.64
C PRO A 521 25.21 11.60 -19.55
N LEU A 522 25.39 10.94 -18.41
CA LEU A 522 25.13 9.52 -18.23
C LEU A 522 23.68 9.24 -17.84
N ARG A 523 23.05 8.32 -18.57
CA ARG A 523 21.78 7.71 -18.22
C ARG A 523 22.03 6.40 -17.49
N PHE A 524 21.56 6.32 -16.25
CA PHE A 524 21.52 5.06 -15.52
C PHE A 524 20.28 4.26 -15.96
N SER A 525 20.45 2.96 -16.16
CA SER A 525 19.37 2.04 -16.52
C SER A 525 19.69 0.66 -15.95
N PHE A 526 18.67 -0.12 -15.61
CA PHE A 526 18.90 -1.48 -15.15
C PHE A 526 19.26 -2.41 -16.32
N PRO A 527 19.99 -3.51 -16.07
CA PRO A 527 20.12 -4.62 -17.02
C PRO A 527 18.75 -5.18 -17.44
N PRO A 528 18.63 -5.78 -18.63
CA PRO A 528 17.35 -6.30 -19.15
C PRO A 528 16.71 -7.38 -18.26
N GLU A 529 17.53 -8.13 -17.53
CA GLU A 529 17.09 -9.08 -16.51
C GLU A 529 17.41 -8.53 -15.11
N VAL A 530 16.37 -8.06 -14.42
CA VAL A 530 16.47 -7.63 -13.02
C VAL A 530 15.81 -8.66 -12.15
N ASP A 531 16.60 -9.24 -11.24
CA ASP A 531 16.10 -10.08 -10.16
C ASP A 531 15.24 -9.25 -9.19
N ALA A 532 14.03 -9.74 -8.92
CA ALA A 532 13.06 -9.04 -8.08
C ALA A 532 13.54 -8.96 -6.62
N ASP A 533 14.16 -10.02 -6.11
CA ASP A 533 14.61 -10.09 -4.71
C ASP A 533 15.77 -9.13 -4.46
N SER A 534 16.77 -9.14 -5.35
CA SER A 534 17.89 -8.19 -5.31
C SER A 534 17.44 -6.74 -5.44
N LEU A 535 16.47 -6.44 -6.32
CA LEU A 535 15.88 -5.12 -6.46
C LEU A 535 15.20 -4.67 -5.16
N MET A 536 14.35 -5.53 -4.57
CA MET A 536 13.64 -5.22 -3.33
C MET A 536 14.61 -4.99 -2.16
N GLN A 537 15.59 -5.89 -1.97
CA GLN A 537 16.58 -5.75 -0.89
C GLN A 537 17.46 -4.51 -1.08
N GLY A 538 17.95 -4.27 -2.29
CA GLY A 538 18.77 -3.11 -2.62
C GLY A 538 18.02 -1.80 -2.39
N ALA A 539 16.77 -1.70 -2.87
CA ALA A 539 15.95 -0.51 -2.69
C ALA A 539 15.64 -0.23 -1.20
N MET A 540 15.28 -1.25 -0.43
CA MET A 540 15.01 -1.10 1.01
C MET A 540 16.27 -0.70 1.79
N GLN A 541 17.42 -1.29 1.49
CA GLN A 541 18.69 -0.92 2.12
C GLN A 541 19.06 0.53 1.82
N LEU A 542 18.91 0.95 0.55
CA LEU A 542 19.25 2.30 0.10
C LEU A 542 18.30 3.34 0.70
N SER A 543 17.00 3.04 0.76
CA SER A 543 15.99 3.87 1.44
C SER A 543 16.33 4.10 2.91
N ARG A 544 16.67 3.03 3.64
CA ARG A 544 17.09 3.11 5.05
C ARG A 544 18.41 3.85 5.24
N ALA A 545 19.38 3.66 4.34
CA ALA A 545 20.67 4.34 4.39
C ALA A 545 20.50 5.86 4.17
N VAL A 546 19.58 6.26 3.27
CA VAL A 546 19.19 7.67 3.11
C VAL A 546 18.53 8.21 4.37
N LEU A 547 17.63 7.45 4.99
CA LEU A 547 16.95 7.86 6.24
C LEU A 547 17.91 8.04 7.42
N ARG A 548 18.99 7.24 7.48
CA ARG A 548 20.02 7.28 8.54
C ARG A 548 21.18 8.25 8.29
N SER A 549 21.13 9.04 7.21
CA SER A 549 22.24 9.91 6.79
C SER A 549 23.58 9.19 6.61
N ASP A 550 23.56 8.05 5.91
CA ASP A 550 24.79 7.36 5.54
C ASP A 550 25.74 8.34 4.82
N PRO A 551 27.00 8.52 5.30
CA PRO A 551 27.94 9.50 4.75
C PRO A 551 28.32 9.25 3.30
N ASP A 552 28.19 8.00 2.81
CA ASP A 552 28.49 7.65 1.42
C ASP A 552 27.41 8.17 0.47
N ILE A 553 26.19 8.29 0.98
CA ILE A 553 25.06 8.83 0.24
C ILE A 553 25.00 10.33 0.54
N ILE A 554 24.68 10.72 1.78
CA ILE A 554 24.34 12.09 2.17
C ILE A 554 25.56 12.80 2.72
N ARG A 555 25.87 13.96 2.14
CA ARG A 555 26.92 14.82 2.68
C ARG A 555 26.39 15.53 3.91
N LYS A 556 27.14 15.46 5.01
CA LYS A 556 26.83 16.25 6.20
C LYS A 556 26.81 17.73 5.84
N ASN A 557 25.72 18.40 6.17
CA ASN A 557 25.54 19.83 6.01
C ASN A 557 25.29 20.45 7.39
N ASP A 558 25.80 21.66 7.63
CA ASP A 558 25.55 22.40 8.87
C ASP A 558 24.08 22.86 8.93
N ASP A 559 23.44 23.05 7.76
CA ASP A 559 22.01 23.29 7.62
C ASP A 559 21.24 21.96 7.51
N LEU A 560 20.60 21.58 8.62
CA LEU A 560 19.80 20.36 8.70
C LEU A 560 18.55 20.42 7.82
N THR A 561 17.92 21.59 7.63
CA THR A 561 16.75 21.72 6.75
C THR A 561 17.14 21.42 5.31
N ALA A 562 18.29 21.94 4.86
CA ALA A 562 18.85 21.62 3.56
C ALA A 562 19.18 20.11 3.43
N GLN A 563 19.79 19.52 4.46
CA GLN A 563 20.09 18.07 4.48
C GLN A 563 18.82 17.22 4.35
N LEU A 564 17.79 17.47 5.18
CA LEU A 564 16.52 16.74 5.12
C LEU A 564 15.81 16.92 3.77
N SER A 565 15.88 18.12 3.19
CA SER A 565 15.32 18.38 1.85
C SER A 565 16.05 17.58 0.76
N GLU A 566 17.36 17.44 0.86
CA GLU A 566 18.19 16.65 -0.05
C GLU A 566 17.86 15.16 0.08
N GLN A 567 17.71 14.64 1.30
CA GLN A 567 17.28 13.26 1.52
C GLN A 567 15.89 12.98 0.92
N LYS A 568 14.95 13.92 1.10
CA LYS A 568 13.61 13.83 0.49
C LYS A 568 13.69 13.74 -1.03
N ALA A 569 14.50 14.60 -1.64
CA ALA A 569 14.71 14.60 -3.08
C ALA A 569 15.28 13.26 -3.57
N ARG A 570 16.21 12.67 -2.82
CA ARG A 570 16.86 11.40 -3.14
C ARG A 570 15.93 10.19 -3.06
N LEU A 571 15.07 10.10 -2.04
CA LEU A 571 14.04 9.05 -1.96
C LEU A 571 13.01 9.19 -3.10
N ASN A 572 12.62 10.44 -3.42
CA ASN A 572 11.74 10.70 -4.56
C ASN A 572 12.40 10.30 -5.90
N TRP A 573 13.69 10.55 -6.03
CA TRP A 573 14.46 10.16 -7.22
C TRP A 573 14.57 8.63 -7.32
N LEU A 574 14.81 7.92 -6.21
CA LEU A 574 14.85 6.45 -6.16
C LEU A 574 13.55 5.83 -6.70
N ILE A 575 12.39 6.26 -6.20
CA ILE A 575 11.12 5.69 -6.66
C ILE A 575 10.82 6.06 -8.12
N THR A 576 11.17 7.28 -8.53
CA THR A 576 11.00 7.73 -9.92
C THR A 576 11.90 6.93 -10.87
N PHE A 577 13.12 6.61 -10.46
CA PHE A 577 14.05 5.78 -11.21
C PHE A 577 13.56 4.33 -11.36
N ILE A 578 13.07 3.73 -10.28
CA ILE A 578 12.48 2.37 -10.33
C ILE A 578 11.26 2.36 -11.26
N ASN A 579 10.42 3.40 -11.20
CA ASN A 579 9.24 3.52 -12.04
C ASN A 579 9.58 3.76 -13.52
N SER A 580 10.56 4.61 -13.83
CA SER A 580 10.99 4.92 -15.22
C SER A 580 11.63 3.73 -15.93
N ASN A 581 12.23 2.79 -15.18
CA ASN A 581 12.73 1.53 -15.71
C ASN A 581 11.64 0.44 -15.83
N GLY A 582 10.38 0.73 -15.46
CA GLY A 582 9.25 -0.20 -15.60
C GLY A 582 9.28 -1.42 -14.66
N VAL A 583 10.15 -1.43 -13.66
CA VAL A 583 10.35 -2.58 -12.75
C VAL A 583 9.57 -2.47 -11.43
N LEU A 584 8.83 -1.39 -11.21
CA LEU A 584 8.09 -1.15 -9.97
C LEU A 584 7.09 -2.28 -9.63
N LEU A 585 6.44 -2.88 -10.62
CA LEU A 585 5.48 -3.98 -10.42
C LEU A 585 6.14 -5.34 -10.15
N LYS A 586 7.47 -5.47 -10.37
CA LYS A 586 8.22 -6.65 -9.94
C LYS A 586 8.43 -6.68 -8.42
N MET A 587 8.28 -5.54 -7.75
CA MET A 587 8.42 -5.42 -6.30
C MET A 587 7.13 -5.85 -5.60
N SER A 588 7.27 -6.58 -4.50
CA SER A 588 6.14 -6.94 -3.65
C SER A 588 5.47 -5.69 -3.07
N GLN A 589 4.15 -5.79 -2.82
CA GLN A 589 3.38 -4.71 -2.23
C GLN A 589 3.94 -4.26 -0.87
N LYS A 590 4.43 -5.21 -0.07
CA LYS A 590 5.10 -4.95 1.20
C LYS A 590 6.35 -4.07 1.04
N CYS A 591 7.17 -4.36 0.02
CA CYS A 591 8.37 -3.56 -0.25
C CYS A 591 8.00 -2.12 -0.65
N ARG A 592 7.01 -1.94 -1.53
CA ARG A 592 6.53 -0.60 -1.93
C ARG A 592 5.98 0.20 -0.75
N GLN A 593 5.23 -0.45 0.14
CA GLN A 593 4.74 0.18 1.37
C GLN A 593 5.88 0.57 2.32
N ILE A 594 6.94 -0.24 2.46
CA ILE A 594 8.12 0.12 3.27
C ILE A 594 8.83 1.36 2.72
N LEU A 595 9.06 1.41 1.40
CA LEU A 595 9.67 2.59 0.76
C LEU A 595 8.83 3.86 0.96
N ALA A 596 7.50 3.74 0.87
CA ALA A 596 6.59 4.84 1.16
C ALA A 596 6.68 5.26 2.64
N MET A 597 6.70 4.32 3.58
CA MET A 597 6.83 4.59 5.02
C MET A 597 8.14 5.29 5.38
N ASP A 598 9.27 4.93 4.75
CA ASP A 598 10.53 5.61 4.97
C ASP A 598 10.47 7.07 4.48
N ALA A 599 9.85 7.31 3.31
CA ALA A 599 9.64 8.66 2.78
C ALA A 599 8.63 9.49 3.61
N GLU A 600 7.61 8.84 4.18
CA GLU A 600 6.66 9.45 5.13
C GLU A 600 7.36 9.93 6.40
N LYS A 601 8.22 9.07 7.00
CA LYS A 601 9.00 9.43 8.19
C LYS A 601 9.89 10.63 7.94
N LEU A 602 10.49 10.70 6.75
CA LEU A 602 11.33 11.82 6.36
C LEU A 602 10.51 13.12 6.18
N SER A 603 9.34 13.02 5.56
CA SER A 603 8.40 14.14 5.43
C SER A 603 7.92 14.64 6.79
N ALA A 604 7.59 13.73 7.71
CA ALA A 604 7.18 14.04 9.08
C ALA A 604 8.33 14.66 9.88
N GLY A 605 9.54 14.10 9.78
CA GLY A 605 10.75 14.62 10.42
C GLY A 605 11.10 16.03 9.96
N LEU A 606 10.99 16.33 8.66
CA LEU A 606 11.22 17.67 8.12
C LEU A 606 10.21 18.69 8.66
N GLN A 607 8.93 18.35 8.72
CA GLN A 607 7.90 19.26 9.26
C GLN A 607 8.08 19.45 10.77
N LEU A 608 8.38 18.39 11.51
CA LEU A 608 8.64 18.47 12.95
C LEU A 608 9.89 19.31 13.26
N TRP A 609 10.94 19.20 12.45
CA TRP A 609 12.14 20.04 12.57
C TRP A 609 11.82 21.52 12.36
N GLN A 610 10.98 21.87 11.39
CA GLN A 610 10.55 23.26 11.17
C GLN A 610 9.78 23.81 12.39
N VAL A 611 8.87 23.02 12.96
CA VAL A 611 8.15 23.39 14.19
C VAL A 611 9.13 23.60 15.35
N TYR A 612 10.12 22.71 15.50
CA TYR A 612 11.15 22.83 16.53
C TYR A 612 12.04 24.08 16.35
N ASP A 613 12.49 24.37 15.12
CA ASP A 613 13.35 25.51 14.83
C ASP A 613 12.65 26.85 15.14
N ASP A 614 11.36 26.96 14.79
CA ASP A 614 10.51 28.10 15.15
C ASP A 614 10.38 28.26 16.68
N LEU A 615 10.17 27.15 17.40
CA LEU A 615 10.07 27.13 18.87
C LEU A 615 11.39 27.57 19.52
N VAL A 616 12.54 27.08 19.06
CA VAL A 616 13.86 27.51 19.53
C VAL A 616 14.08 29.01 19.25
N GLY A 617 13.62 29.51 18.10
CA GLY A 617 13.64 30.93 17.74
C GLY A 617 12.91 31.83 18.75
N THR A 618 11.84 31.32 19.38
CA THR A 618 11.06 32.06 20.40
C THR A 618 11.67 32.03 21.81
N ARG A 619 12.79 31.32 22.04
CA ARG A 619 13.54 31.23 23.31
C ARG A 619 12.73 30.70 24.51
N GLN A 620 11.93 29.66 24.31
CA GLN A 620 11.30 28.95 25.43
C GLN A 620 12.35 28.17 26.24
N SER A 621 12.23 28.17 27.58
CA SER A 621 13.21 27.52 28.47
C SER A 621 13.03 26.00 28.58
N TYR A 622 11.83 25.51 28.27
CA TYR A 622 11.46 24.09 28.27
C TYR A 622 10.71 23.80 26.97
N SER A 623 11.03 22.68 26.30
CA SER A 623 10.35 22.20 25.11
C SER A 623 10.15 20.70 25.23
N VAL A 624 8.90 20.26 25.04
CA VAL A 624 8.52 18.85 25.05
C VAL A 624 9.24 18.09 23.94
N ILE A 625 9.40 18.69 22.76
CA ILE A 625 10.12 18.07 21.65
C ILE A 625 11.56 17.78 22.03
N ARG A 626 12.25 18.77 22.63
CA ARG A 626 13.66 18.61 23.05
C ARG A 626 13.83 17.50 24.08
N GLU A 627 12.94 17.45 25.05
CA GLU A 627 13.01 16.49 26.15
C GLU A 627 12.66 15.08 25.70
N THR A 628 11.63 14.93 24.86
CA THR A 628 11.29 13.64 24.25
C THR A 628 12.44 13.12 23.39
N VAL A 629 13.07 13.98 22.58
CA VAL A 629 14.25 13.59 21.80
C VAL A 629 15.41 13.16 22.69
N ARG A 630 15.64 13.84 23.83
CA ARG A 630 16.69 13.47 24.79
C ARG A 630 16.44 12.08 25.36
N VAL A 631 15.23 11.81 25.86
CA VAL A 631 14.85 10.51 26.43
C VAL A 631 14.94 9.39 25.38
N THR A 632 14.46 9.63 24.17
CA THR A 632 14.55 8.64 23.08
C THR A 632 16.00 8.34 22.70
N LEU A 633 16.88 9.35 22.65
CA LEU A 633 18.30 9.11 22.37
C LEU A 633 19.01 8.39 23.51
N GLU A 634 18.69 8.68 24.76
CA GLU A 634 19.24 7.96 25.92
C GLU A 634 18.82 6.48 25.96
N ALA A 635 17.63 6.16 25.44
CA ALA A 635 17.18 4.78 25.27
C ALA A 635 17.89 4.06 24.10
N LEU A 636 18.28 4.79 23.05
CA LEU A 636 18.91 4.25 21.84
C LEU A 636 20.44 4.17 21.92
N ASP A 637 21.10 5.03 22.71
CA ASP A 637 22.56 5.09 22.83
C ASP A 637 23.03 5.69 24.18
N GLU A 638 24.18 5.23 24.72
CA GLU A 638 24.76 5.76 25.97
C GLU A 638 25.54 7.08 25.78
N THR A 639 25.59 7.61 24.54
CA THR A 639 26.41 8.78 24.21
C THR A 639 25.66 10.10 24.41
N VAL A 640 26.20 10.98 25.26
CA VAL A 640 25.64 12.32 25.48
C VAL A 640 26.03 13.24 24.32
N TYR A 641 25.08 13.52 23.43
CA TYR A 641 25.26 14.50 22.37
C TYR A 641 25.13 15.94 22.89
N ASN A 642 26.01 16.84 22.44
CA ASN A 642 25.89 18.27 22.75
C ASN A 642 24.61 18.91 22.17
N ASP A 643 24.12 18.38 21.03
CA ASP A 643 22.88 18.78 20.38
C ASP A 643 22.07 17.52 20.04
N SER A 644 21.27 17.06 21.01
CA SER A 644 20.41 15.88 20.90
C SER A 644 19.38 16.02 19.76
N ALA A 645 18.82 17.22 19.56
CA ALA A 645 17.87 17.48 18.49
C ALA A 645 18.51 17.25 17.11
N ARG A 646 19.65 17.88 16.83
CA ARG A 646 20.33 17.70 15.53
C ARG A 646 20.84 16.28 15.32
N ALA A 647 21.26 15.58 16.38
CA ALA A 647 21.67 14.19 16.30
C ALA A 647 20.48 13.29 15.88
N PHE A 648 19.32 13.45 16.52
CA PHE A 648 18.13 12.66 16.24
C PHE A 648 17.60 12.87 14.81
N PHE A 649 17.30 14.11 14.43
CA PHE A 649 16.78 14.41 13.09
C PHE A 649 17.82 14.14 12.00
N GLY A 650 19.11 14.16 12.33
CA GLY A 650 20.18 13.81 11.41
C GLY A 650 20.30 12.31 11.16
N GLN A 651 20.21 11.44 12.19
CA GLN A 651 20.65 10.03 12.08
C GLN A 651 19.60 8.99 12.52
N TYR A 652 18.59 9.39 13.31
CA TYR A 652 17.64 8.48 13.97
C TYR A 652 16.19 8.68 13.50
N LEU A 653 15.98 9.26 12.30
CA LEU A 653 14.65 9.41 11.72
C LEU A 653 13.92 8.09 11.46
N SER A 654 14.64 6.97 11.39
CA SER A 654 14.03 5.63 11.35
C SER A 654 13.13 5.35 12.54
N ASP A 655 13.43 5.95 13.68
CA ASP A 655 12.87 5.62 14.98
C ASP A 655 11.87 6.70 15.44
N LEU A 656 11.35 7.49 14.50
CA LEU A 656 10.32 8.51 14.74
C LEU A 656 9.04 7.95 15.41
N GLY A 657 8.72 6.67 15.18
CA GLY A 657 7.63 6.00 15.88
C GLY A 657 7.90 5.78 17.37
N GLU A 658 9.15 5.51 17.75
CA GLU A 658 9.56 5.36 19.15
C GLU A 658 9.60 6.71 19.87
N LEU A 659 9.90 7.79 19.16
CA LEU A 659 9.80 9.16 19.72
C LEU A 659 8.41 9.42 20.30
N ILE A 660 7.34 9.02 19.59
CA ILE A 660 5.96 9.17 20.11
C ILE A 660 5.75 8.30 21.35
N ALA A 661 6.30 7.08 21.38
CA ALA A 661 6.10 6.16 22.49
C ALA A 661 6.65 6.67 23.83
N HIS A 662 7.65 7.55 23.82
CA HIS A 662 8.24 8.16 25.02
C HIS A 662 7.54 9.45 25.49
N VAL A 663 6.60 9.98 24.72
CA VAL A 663 5.84 11.19 25.11
C VAL A 663 5.18 11.05 26.49
N PRO A 664 4.52 9.93 26.84
CA PRO A 664 3.89 9.77 28.16
C PRO A 664 4.87 9.87 29.33
N GLU A 665 6.10 9.38 29.17
CA GLU A 665 7.14 9.45 30.20
C GLU A 665 7.57 10.89 30.45
N VAL A 666 7.73 11.68 29.39
CA VAL A 666 8.04 13.11 29.49
C VAL A 666 6.87 13.87 30.12
N LEU A 667 5.63 13.51 29.77
CA LEU A 667 4.43 14.14 30.31
C LEU A 667 4.21 13.83 31.80
N GLN A 668 4.68 12.69 32.33
CA GLN A 668 4.64 12.41 33.77
C GLN A 668 5.55 13.34 34.60
N HIS A 669 6.65 13.78 34.01
CA HIS A 669 7.63 14.66 34.66
C HIS A 669 7.39 16.14 34.36
N ALA A 670 6.62 16.44 33.31
CA ALA A 670 6.20 17.79 32.97
C ALA A 670 4.94 18.20 33.74
N ASP A 671 4.80 19.49 34.04
CA ASP A 671 3.57 20.01 34.64
C ASP A 671 2.46 20.11 33.58
N LEU A 672 1.66 19.04 33.48
CA LEU A 672 0.49 18.93 32.58
C LEU A 672 -0.58 20.01 32.82
N THR A 673 -0.48 20.80 33.90
CA THR A 673 -1.38 21.94 34.15
C THR A 673 -1.02 23.17 33.32
N SER A 674 0.15 23.19 32.68
CA SER A 674 0.58 24.31 31.82
C SER A 674 0.04 24.14 30.39
N ASP A 675 -0.92 24.99 30.01
CA ASP A 675 -1.53 25.02 28.66
C ASP A 675 -0.49 25.04 27.53
N VAL A 676 0.65 25.72 27.73
CA VAL A 676 1.74 25.82 26.73
C VAL A 676 2.37 24.47 26.41
N VAL A 677 2.56 23.62 27.43
CA VAL A 677 3.19 22.29 27.29
C VAL A 677 2.23 21.33 26.59
N LEU A 678 0.94 21.42 26.93
CA LEU A 678 -0.11 20.61 26.33
C LEU A 678 -0.32 20.96 24.85
N LEU A 679 -0.35 22.25 24.51
CA LEU A 679 -0.42 22.74 23.13
C LEU A 679 0.80 22.35 22.29
N GLU A 680 2.01 22.45 22.86
CA GLU A 680 3.24 22.00 22.20
C GLU A 680 3.19 20.49 21.91
N THR A 681 2.78 19.70 22.90
CA THR A 681 2.64 18.24 22.77
C THR A 681 1.63 17.88 21.68
N ALA A 682 0.48 18.56 21.67
CA ALA A 682 -0.53 18.34 20.65
C ALA A 682 -0.01 18.69 19.25
N SER A 683 0.68 19.83 19.10
CA SER A 683 1.31 20.20 17.83
C SER A 683 2.33 19.16 17.38
N MET A 684 3.20 18.67 18.27
CA MET A 684 4.19 17.64 17.96
C MET A 684 3.53 16.35 17.45
N VAL A 685 2.59 15.80 18.21
CA VAL A 685 1.92 14.53 17.86
C VAL A 685 1.10 14.67 16.58
N LEU A 686 0.36 15.78 16.43
CA LEU A 686 -0.40 16.05 15.20
C LEU A 686 0.51 16.18 13.98
N THR A 687 1.64 16.90 14.06
CA THR A 687 2.57 17.02 12.94
C THR A 687 3.15 15.66 12.53
N ILE A 688 3.54 14.81 13.50
CA ILE A 688 4.13 13.50 13.21
C ILE A 688 3.15 12.58 12.50
N ILE A 689 1.85 12.63 12.82
CA ILE A 689 0.84 11.70 12.27
C ILE A 689 0.13 12.28 11.05
N ALA A 690 -0.14 13.59 11.00
CA ALA A 690 -0.81 14.22 9.86
C ALA A 690 0.07 14.24 8.61
N ALA A 691 1.38 14.48 8.76
CA ALA A 691 2.29 14.55 7.62
C ALA A 691 2.37 13.24 6.80
N PRO A 692 2.49 12.04 7.41
CA PRO A 692 2.38 10.76 6.70
C PRO A 692 1.03 10.57 6.00
N VAL A 693 -0.09 10.93 6.63
CA VAL A 693 -1.43 10.77 6.03
C VAL A 693 -1.57 11.62 4.77
N THR A 694 -1.12 12.88 4.82
CA THR A 694 -1.09 13.75 3.64
C THR A 694 -0.12 13.21 2.57
N PHE A 695 1.04 12.69 2.98
CA PHE A 695 2.01 12.09 2.06
C PHE A 695 1.42 10.89 1.31
N ARG A 696 0.71 10.00 2.00
CA ARG A 696 0.02 8.84 1.38
C ARG A 696 -1.02 9.29 0.36
N LYS A 697 -1.86 10.26 0.70
CA LYS A 697 -2.89 10.80 -0.23
C LYS A 697 -2.25 11.32 -1.52
N ASN A 698 -1.13 12.03 -1.40
CA ASN A 698 -0.47 12.66 -2.55
C ASN A 698 0.37 11.68 -3.39
N ASN A 699 0.96 10.64 -2.79
CA ASN A 699 1.93 9.75 -3.43
C ASN A 699 1.43 8.33 -3.72
N MET A 700 0.14 8.05 -3.48
CA MET A 700 -0.47 6.73 -3.72
C MET A 700 -0.21 6.20 -5.13
N ASN A 701 -0.31 7.06 -6.15
CA ASN A 701 -0.10 6.71 -7.55
C ASN A 701 1.38 6.50 -7.92
N LEU A 702 2.29 7.24 -7.28
CA LEU A 702 3.73 7.16 -7.52
C LEU A 702 4.30 5.82 -7.04
N TYR A 703 3.89 5.39 -5.85
CA TYR A 703 4.32 4.12 -5.24
C TYR A 703 3.42 2.93 -5.61
N LYS A 704 2.30 3.16 -6.32
CA LYS A 704 1.28 2.14 -6.65
C LYS A 704 0.81 1.38 -5.40
N LEU A 705 0.45 2.13 -4.37
CA LEU A 705 0.03 1.56 -3.08
C LEU A 705 -1.41 1.01 -3.17
N GLU A 706 -1.57 -0.24 -2.78
CA GLU A 706 -2.85 -0.87 -2.47
C GLU A 706 -3.13 -0.80 -0.95
N LEU A 707 -4.34 -0.41 -0.60
CA LEU A 707 -4.86 -0.42 0.78
C LEU A 707 -5.45 -1.80 1.11
N PRO A 708 -5.38 -2.25 2.38
CA PRO A 708 -4.82 -1.57 3.54
C PRO A 708 -3.28 -1.59 3.60
N MET A 709 -2.70 -0.61 4.28
CA MET A 709 -1.27 -0.62 4.62
C MET A 709 -0.96 -1.79 5.57
N GLN A 710 0.17 -2.48 5.34
CA GLN A 710 0.62 -3.55 6.22
C GLN A 710 1.39 -2.96 7.41
N ASP A 711 0.86 -3.14 8.62
CA ASP A 711 1.42 -2.71 9.90
C ASP A 711 1.99 -1.28 9.90
N PRO A 712 1.16 -0.26 9.60
CA PRO A 712 1.64 1.11 9.48
C PRO A 712 2.06 1.66 10.84
N TRP A 713 3.26 2.27 10.88
CA TRP A 713 3.86 2.83 12.10
C TRP A 713 3.02 3.94 12.75
N THR A 714 2.18 4.62 11.96
CA THR A 714 1.23 5.65 12.41
C THR A 714 0.08 5.11 13.26
N SER A 715 -0.20 3.80 13.19
CA SER A 715 -1.30 3.14 13.90
C SER A 715 -0.84 2.21 15.03
N GLN A 716 0.45 2.25 15.39
CA GLN A 716 1.00 1.38 16.42
C GLN A 716 0.31 1.61 17.77
N PRO A 717 0.17 0.59 18.64
CA PRO A 717 -0.51 0.70 19.93
C PRO A 717 0.00 1.85 20.81
N ALA A 718 1.31 2.10 20.78
CA ALA A 718 1.91 3.23 21.49
C ALA A 718 1.35 4.58 21.02
N VAL A 719 1.22 4.77 19.70
CA VAL A 719 0.69 6.01 19.09
C VAL A 719 -0.77 6.23 19.47
N ILE A 720 -1.60 5.17 19.40
CA ILE A 720 -3.01 5.23 19.79
C ILE A 720 -3.15 5.61 21.28
N ASN A 721 -2.33 5.01 22.15
CA ASN A 721 -2.34 5.32 23.57
C ASN A 721 -1.93 6.77 23.87
N VAL A 722 -0.91 7.31 23.18
CA VAL A 722 -0.51 8.71 23.34
C VAL A 722 -1.63 9.66 22.89
N LEU A 723 -2.24 9.41 21.73
CA LEU A 723 -3.36 10.23 21.25
C LEU A 723 -4.55 10.22 22.21
N ARG A 724 -4.85 9.06 22.82
CA ARG A 724 -5.91 8.92 23.82
C ARG A 724 -5.63 9.71 25.09
N GLN A 725 -4.41 9.58 25.64
CA GLN A 725 -3.99 10.35 26.83
C GLN A 725 -3.98 11.86 26.56
N LEU A 726 -3.54 12.26 25.36
CA LEU A 726 -3.56 13.66 24.93
C LEU A 726 -4.99 14.20 24.81
N PHE A 727 -5.92 13.42 24.26
CA PHE A 727 -7.33 13.78 24.20
C PHE A 727 -7.91 13.97 25.60
N ASP A 728 -7.69 13.01 26.51
CA ASP A 728 -8.16 13.08 27.90
C ASP A 728 -7.58 14.32 28.64
N ALA A 729 -6.31 14.64 28.40
CA ALA A 729 -5.65 15.80 29.00
C ALA A 729 -6.19 17.13 28.45
N LEU A 730 -6.46 17.22 27.13
CA LEU A 730 -7.08 18.39 26.50
C LEU A 730 -8.53 18.58 26.97
N GLU A 731 -9.30 17.50 27.09
CA GLU A 731 -10.66 17.52 27.64
C GLU A 731 -10.67 18.09 29.07
N ALA A 732 -9.77 17.59 29.94
CA ALA A 732 -9.65 18.08 31.32
C ALA A 732 -9.21 19.55 31.41
N ALA A 733 -8.29 20.00 30.54
CA ALA A 733 -7.83 21.39 30.52
C ALA A 733 -8.95 22.38 30.14
N MET A 734 -9.83 21.97 29.23
CA MET A 734 -10.99 22.76 28.80
C MET A 734 -12.08 22.85 29.88
N GLU A 735 -12.20 21.88 30.79
CA GLU A 735 -13.10 21.97 31.94
C GLU A 735 -12.60 22.97 33.02
N GLY A 736 -11.28 23.24 33.08
CA GLY A 736 -10.64 24.02 34.14
C GLY A 736 -10.43 25.52 33.87
N THR A 737 -10.51 25.99 32.62
CA THR A 737 -10.16 27.38 32.26
C THR A 737 -11.07 28.02 31.20
N ASN A 738 -11.48 29.29 31.41
CA ASN A 738 -12.17 30.12 30.40
C ASN A 738 -11.20 30.77 29.38
N ALA A 739 -10.00 30.22 29.19
CA ALA A 739 -8.85 30.96 28.62
C ALA A 739 -8.47 30.62 27.17
N TRP A 740 -9.21 29.74 26.49
CA TRP A 740 -8.92 29.34 25.10
C TRP A 740 -9.72 30.23 24.13
N SER A 741 -9.51 31.54 24.18
CA SER A 741 -10.37 32.53 23.48
C SER A 741 -9.92 32.88 22.05
N ASP A 742 -8.95 32.20 21.46
CA ASP A 742 -8.45 32.54 20.12
C ASP A 742 -8.18 31.29 19.27
N GLY A 743 -9.26 30.76 18.68
CA GLY A 743 -9.27 30.10 17.37
C GLY A 743 -8.25 29.00 17.10
N LYS A 744 -8.72 27.75 17.30
CA LYS A 744 -8.23 26.42 16.88
C LYS A 744 -7.86 25.55 18.07
N GLU A 745 -8.88 24.91 18.61
CA GLU A 745 -8.72 23.93 19.66
C GLU A 745 -8.18 22.63 19.03
N PRO A 746 -6.98 22.15 19.42
CA PRO A 746 -6.42 20.92 18.88
C PRO A 746 -7.25 19.68 19.26
N LEU A 747 -8.27 19.82 20.12
CA LEU A 747 -9.14 18.74 20.56
C LEU A 747 -9.83 18.03 19.37
N ALA A 748 -10.39 18.79 18.42
CA ALA A 748 -11.04 18.22 17.23
C ALA A 748 -10.04 17.51 16.30
N ASP A 749 -8.87 18.13 16.09
CA ASP A 749 -7.80 17.54 15.27
C ASP A 749 -7.26 16.25 15.89
N VAL A 750 -7.03 16.23 17.21
CA VAL A 750 -6.60 15.03 17.95
C VAL A 750 -7.67 13.94 17.91
N ALA A 751 -8.95 14.28 18.09
CA ALA A 751 -10.06 13.33 17.97
C ALA A 751 -10.12 12.70 16.56
N GLY A 752 -10.00 13.54 15.52
CA GLY A 752 -9.97 13.08 14.14
C GLY A 752 -8.78 12.16 13.84
N MET A 753 -7.59 12.49 14.34
CA MET A 753 -6.40 11.66 14.17
C MET A 753 -6.47 10.35 14.99
N LEU A 754 -7.04 10.38 16.20
CA LEU A 754 -7.27 9.17 17.00
C LEU A 754 -8.24 8.20 16.31
N LEU A 755 -9.37 8.72 15.80
CA LEU A 755 -10.31 7.89 15.02
C LEU A 755 -9.64 7.34 13.75
N HIS A 756 -8.85 8.15 13.05
CA HIS A 756 -8.13 7.72 11.86
C HIS A 756 -7.13 6.60 12.15
N THR A 757 -6.33 6.73 13.21
CA THR A 757 -5.31 5.73 13.57
C THR A 757 -5.93 4.41 14.04
N ILE A 758 -7.04 4.44 14.78
CA ILE A 758 -7.79 3.23 15.17
C ILE A 758 -8.38 2.53 13.93
N GLU A 759 -8.98 3.28 13.00
CA GLU A 759 -9.52 2.69 11.78
C GLU A 759 -8.44 2.14 10.84
N GLU A 760 -7.31 2.84 10.73
CA GLU A 760 -6.15 2.34 9.99
C GLU A 760 -5.64 1.02 10.58
N ARG A 761 -5.56 0.92 11.92
CA ARG A 761 -5.18 -0.33 12.61
C ARG A 761 -6.18 -1.44 12.32
N LEU A 762 -7.48 -1.15 12.41
CA LEU A 762 -8.54 -2.11 12.12
C LEU A 762 -8.55 -2.56 10.66
N ALA A 763 -8.24 -1.67 9.71
CA ALA A 763 -8.13 -2.00 8.30
C ALA A 763 -6.96 -2.97 8.04
N TRP A 764 -5.81 -2.75 8.68
CA TRP A 764 -4.69 -3.70 8.64
C TRP A 764 -5.03 -5.04 9.29
N LEU A 765 -5.61 -5.03 10.49
CA LEU A 765 -6.05 -6.24 11.21
C LEU A 765 -7.18 -7.00 10.49
N GLY A 766 -7.88 -6.33 9.56
CA GLY A 766 -8.86 -6.93 8.66
C GLY A 766 -8.28 -7.54 7.38
N SER A 767 -6.99 -7.31 7.10
CA SER A 767 -6.32 -7.83 5.91
C SER A 767 -6.15 -9.36 5.97
N PRO A 768 -6.08 -10.07 4.83
CA PRO A 768 -5.90 -11.52 4.81
C PRO A 768 -4.64 -11.96 5.55
N ALA A 769 -3.55 -11.18 5.46
CA ALA A 769 -2.29 -11.45 6.13
C ALA A 769 -2.40 -11.42 7.68
N ALA A 770 -3.32 -10.62 8.22
CA ALA A 770 -3.54 -10.53 9.66
C ALA A 770 -4.55 -11.56 10.18
N LEU A 771 -5.53 -11.94 9.35
CA LEU A 771 -6.57 -12.91 9.70
C LEU A 771 -6.01 -14.31 9.99
N ASP A 772 -4.87 -14.67 9.38
CA ASP A 772 -4.22 -15.96 9.59
C ASP A 772 -3.63 -16.12 11.00
N GLN A 773 -3.44 -15.03 11.76
CA GLN A 773 -2.82 -15.05 13.09
C GLN A 773 -3.85 -14.84 14.21
N PRO A 774 -3.98 -15.77 15.17
CA PRO A 774 -4.99 -15.67 16.24
C PRO A 774 -4.72 -14.53 17.23
N SER A 775 -3.46 -14.10 17.39
CA SER A 775 -3.10 -12.93 18.21
C SER A 775 -3.68 -11.64 17.64
N LEU A 776 -3.56 -11.43 16.33
CA LEU A 776 -4.06 -10.25 15.63
C LEU A 776 -5.60 -10.21 15.58
N GLN A 777 -6.27 -11.37 15.59
CA GLN A 777 -7.73 -11.43 15.72
C GLN A 777 -8.23 -10.94 17.08
N ARG A 778 -7.50 -11.28 18.17
CA ARG A 778 -7.83 -10.77 19.51
C ARG A 778 -7.63 -9.26 19.56
N GLU A 779 -6.49 -8.78 19.08
CA GLU A 779 -6.20 -7.35 18.95
C GLU A 779 -7.30 -6.62 18.16
N ARG A 780 -7.79 -7.21 17.06
CA ARG A 780 -8.92 -6.64 16.29
C ARG A 780 -10.18 -6.49 17.12
N SER A 781 -10.55 -7.52 17.89
CA SER A 781 -11.75 -7.46 18.74
C SER A 781 -11.63 -6.39 19.83
N GLU A 782 -10.43 -6.21 20.39
CA GLU A 782 -10.13 -5.18 21.39
C GLU A 782 -10.27 -3.76 20.79
N TYR A 783 -9.67 -3.51 19.62
CA TYR A 783 -9.79 -2.20 18.97
C TYR A 783 -11.18 -1.92 18.40
N GLN A 784 -11.95 -2.95 18.02
CA GLN A 784 -13.36 -2.77 17.66
C GLN A 784 -14.20 -2.33 18.86
N LEU A 785 -13.95 -2.92 20.04
CA LEU A 785 -14.59 -2.51 21.27
C LEU A 785 -14.17 -1.09 21.67
N LEU A 786 -12.87 -0.79 21.59
CA LEU A 786 -12.33 0.55 21.88
C LEU A 786 -12.96 1.61 20.98
N LEU A 787 -13.05 1.36 19.67
CA LEU A 787 -13.67 2.29 18.72
C LEU A 787 -15.14 2.54 19.04
N ARG A 788 -15.90 1.50 19.40
CA ARG A 788 -17.31 1.63 19.79
C ARG A 788 -17.51 2.44 21.07
N GLN A 789 -16.54 2.42 21.98
CA GLN A 789 -16.60 3.16 23.25
C GLN A 789 -16.11 4.60 23.13
N GLU A 790 -14.94 4.80 22.53
CA GLU A 790 -14.29 6.11 22.46
C GLU A 790 -14.95 7.03 21.43
N ARG A 791 -15.47 6.49 20.31
CA ARG A 791 -16.07 7.32 19.26
C ARG A 791 -17.28 8.13 19.76
N PRO A 792 -18.32 7.54 20.39
CA PRO A 792 -19.41 8.33 20.94
C PRO A 792 -18.92 9.31 22.01
N ARG A 793 -18.02 8.88 22.91
CA ARG A 793 -17.47 9.73 23.97
C ARG A 793 -16.82 11.00 23.41
N MET A 794 -15.90 10.85 22.44
CA MET A 794 -15.19 11.98 21.83
C MET A 794 -16.15 12.95 21.13
N LEU A 795 -17.09 12.43 20.33
CA LEU A 795 -18.05 13.28 19.61
C LEU A 795 -19.00 14.02 20.57
N HIS A 796 -19.42 13.38 21.66
CA HIS A 796 -20.21 14.03 22.70
C HIS A 796 -19.42 15.10 23.45
N SER A 797 -18.14 14.85 23.71
CA SER A 797 -17.21 15.80 24.33
C SER A 797 -17.02 17.05 23.46
N LEU A 798 -16.68 16.88 22.18
CA LEU A 798 -16.54 18.00 21.22
C LEU A 798 -17.79 18.89 21.19
N HIS A 799 -18.98 18.27 21.15
CA HIS A 799 -20.23 19.01 21.19
C HIS A 799 -20.43 19.76 22.52
N ARG A 800 -20.11 19.14 23.66
CA ARG A 800 -20.22 19.76 25.01
C ARG A 800 -19.30 20.97 25.17
N HIS A 801 -18.13 20.94 24.55
CA HIS A 801 -17.12 21.98 24.65
C HIS A 801 -17.25 23.11 23.61
N GLY A 802 -18.31 23.11 22.80
CA GLY A 802 -18.60 24.21 21.88
C GLY A 802 -18.06 24.02 20.45
N LEU A 803 -17.67 22.81 20.07
CA LEU A 803 -17.26 22.43 18.71
C LEU A 803 -18.28 21.50 18.02
N PRO A 804 -19.55 21.93 17.82
CA PRO A 804 -20.57 21.06 17.23
C PRO A 804 -20.31 20.75 15.76
N LEU A 805 -19.74 21.69 14.98
CA LEU A 805 -19.46 21.50 13.55
C LEU A 805 -18.43 20.39 13.32
N ASP A 806 -17.36 20.38 14.11
CA ASP A 806 -16.32 19.34 14.02
C ASP A 806 -16.87 17.97 14.45
N ALA A 807 -17.73 17.94 15.48
CA ALA A 807 -18.42 16.72 15.89
C ALA A 807 -19.30 16.14 14.77
N TYR A 808 -20.09 16.98 14.09
CA TYR A 808 -20.90 16.53 12.94
C TYR A 808 -20.02 16.05 11.78
N HIS A 809 -18.99 16.82 11.40
CA HIS A 809 -18.09 16.45 10.31
C HIS A 809 -17.36 15.12 10.58
N LEU A 810 -16.89 14.89 11.81
CA LEU A 810 -16.29 13.62 12.20
C LEU A 810 -17.31 12.47 12.19
N ALA A 811 -18.52 12.69 12.70
CA ALA A 811 -19.58 11.69 12.68
C ALA A 811 -19.97 11.29 11.24
N GLU A 812 -20.05 12.25 10.32
CA GLU A 812 -20.31 12.04 8.89
C GLU A 812 -19.17 11.26 8.22
N ARG A 813 -17.93 11.68 8.43
CA ARG A 813 -16.73 11.07 7.85
C ARG A 813 -16.61 9.59 8.22
N TYR A 814 -16.93 9.26 9.47
CA TYR A 814 -16.84 7.90 10.01
C TYR A 814 -18.18 7.13 10.01
N GLN A 815 -19.23 7.73 9.45
CA GLN A 815 -20.58 7.15 9.33
C GLN A 815 -21.14 6.60 10.66
N ASP A 816 -20.91 7.31 11.77
CA ASP A 816 -21.49 6.96 13.07
C ASP A 816 -22.87 7.57 13.23
N PHE A 817 -23.85 6.90 12.62
CA PHE A 817 -25.24 7.35 12.61
C PHE A 817 -25.85 7.38 14.01
N SER A 818 -25.47 6.45 14.90
CA SER A 818 -25.99 6.37 16.28
C SER A 818 -25.66 7.64 17.07
N THR A 819 -24.40 8.09 17.02
CA THR A 819 -23.97 9.31 17.67
C THR A 819 -24.51 10.54 16.96
N LEU A 820 -24.58 10.54 15.63
CA LEU A 820 -25.13 11.65 14.85
C LEU A 820 -26.59 11.92 15.25
N VAL A 821 -27.41 10.87 15.35
CA VAL A 821 -28.80 10.93 15.82
C VAL A 821 -28.87 11.50 17.23
N ALA A 822 -28.02 11.03 18.15
CA ALA A 822 -27.98 11.52 19.51
C ALA A 822 -27.63 13.03 19.56
N LEU A 823 -26.65 13.47 18.76
CA LEU A 823 -26.26 14.88 18.66
C LEU A 823 -27.39 15.76 18.12
N CYS A 824 -28.14 15.30 17.11
CA CYS A 824 -29.30 16.03 16.58
C CYS A 824 -30.49 16.13 17.55
N ASN A 825 -30.55 15.31 18.60
CA ASN A 825 -31.67 15.22 19.54
C ASN A 825 -31.30 15.60 20.99
N LYS A 826 -30.20 16.34 21.22
CA LYS A 826 -29.75 16.79 22.56
C LYS A 826 -30.57 17.92 23.19
N GLY A 827 -31.56 18.46 22.48
CA GLY A 827 -32.37 19.62 22.89
C GLY A 827 -33.86 19.31 22.99
N GLN A 828 -34.69 20.18 22.42
CA GLN A 828 -36.12 19.93 22.32
C GLN A 828 -36.39 18.90 21.21
N VAL A 829 -36.91 17.74 21.60
CA VAL A 829 -37.18 16.60 20.71
C VAL A 829 -38.62 16.61 20.18
N PHE A 830 -39.57 17.10 20.98
CA PHE A 830 -40.98 17.24 20.60
C PHE A 830 -41.50 18.67 20.86
N PRO A 831 -42.30 19.27 19.96
CA PRO A 831 -42.66 18.83 18.61
C PRO A 831 -41.46 18.76 17.64
N PRO A 832 -41.45 17.87 16.63
CA PRO A 832 -40.31 17.68 15.73
C PRO A 832 -39.93 18.94 14.94
N GLU A 833 -40.89 19.83 14.67
CA GLU A 833 -40.68 21.09 13.95
C GLU A 833 -39.96 22.15 14.79
N GLN A 834 -39.92 21.97 16.12
CA GLN A 834 -39.24 22.87 17.05
C GLN A 834 -37.85 22.37 17.45
N ASN A 835 -37.39 21.25 16.89
CA ASN A 835 -36.03 20.78 17.09
C ASN A 835 -35.05 21.75 16.38
N PRO A 836 -34.05 22.31 17.08
CA PRO A 836 -33.06 23.22 16.48
C PRO A 836 -32.30 22.61 15.29
N GLU A 837 -32.19 21.28 15.21
CA GLU A 837 -31.45 20.55 14.18
C GLU A 837 -32.37 19.77 13.21
N ALA A 838 -33.66 20.12 13.13
CA ALA A 838 -34.64 19.44 12.28
C ALA A 838 -34.23 19.41 10.79
N ASP A 839 -33.66 20.51 10.27
CA ASP A 839 -33.19 20.59 8.89
C ASP A 839 -32.07 19.58 8.59
N LYS A 840 -31.15 19.36 9.54
CA LYS A 840 -30.07 18.36 9.39
C LYS A 840 -30.62 16.94 9.41
N ILE A 841 -31.59 16.65 10.29
CA ILE A 841 -32.26 15.33 10.33
C ILE A 841 -32.89 15.02 8.97
N ARG A 842 -33.56 15.99 8.35
CA ARG A 842 -34.12 15.84 6.99
C ARG A 842 -33.02 15.57 5.96
N THR A 843 -31.96 16.38 5.94
CA THR A 843 -30.85 16.20 5.00
C THR A 843 -30.16 14.84 5.16
N TYR A 844 -29.93 14.37 6.39
CA TYR A 844 -29.31 13.06 6.63
C TYR A 844 -30.24 11.89 6.30
N ALA A 845 -31.54 12.03 6.51
CA ALA A 845 -32.52 11.04 6.07
C ALA A 845 -32.52 10.90 4.53
N GLU A 846 -32.42 12.02 3.80
CA GLU A 846 -32.32 12.03 2.34
C GLU A 846 -30.98 11.48 1.83
N LEU A 847 -29.86 11.81 2.49
CA LEU A 847 -28.52 11.43 2.04
C LEU A 847 -28.18 9.95 2.37
N TYR A 848 -28.54 9.49 3.57
CA TYR A 848 -28.12 8.18 4.11
C TYR A 848 -29.25 7.14 4.18
N ASN A 849 -30.50 7.51 3.87
CA ASN A 849 -31.66 6.62 3.78
C ASN A 849 -31.84 5.73 5.04
N THR A 850 -32.09 4.45 4.84
CA THR A 850 -32.42 3.45 5.88
C THR A 850 -31.34 3.25 6.93
N LYS A 851 -30.07 3.56 6.63
CA LYS A 851 -28.97 3.44 7.60
C LYS A 851 -29.09 4.46 8.73
N PHE A 852 -29.44 5.70 8.39
CA PHE A 852 -29.61 6.77 9.38
C PHE A 852 -30.98 6.69 10.04
N THR A 853 -32.05 6.47 9.27
CA THR A 853 -33.42 6.46 9.81
C THR A 853 -33.66 5.28 10.77
N ARG A 854 -33.00 4.13 10.57
CA ARG A 854 -33.08 3.01 11.53
C ARG A 854 -32.56 3.40 12.91
N GLU A 855 -31.36 3.99 12.96
CA GLU A 855 -30.75 4.45 14.22
C GLU A 855 -31.58 5.59 14.84
N LEU A 856 -32.16 6.46 14.02
CA LEU A 856 -33.06 7.54 14.46
C LEU A 856 -34.30 6.99 15.19
N TYR A 857 -34.96 5.99 14.61
CA TYR A 857 -36.14 5.39 15.20
C TYR A 857 -35.79 4.52 16.42
N GLU A 858 -34.65 3.83 16.41
CA GLU A 858 -34.13 3.13 17.58
C GLU A 858 -33.85 4.07 18.74
N TYR A 859 -33.26 5.24 18.46
CA TYR A 859 -33.04 6.27 19.46
C TYR A 859 -34.36 6.78 20.07
N TYR A 860 -35.39 7.05 19.27
CA TYR A 860 -36.69 7.46 19.81
C TYR A 860 -37.34 6.40 20.70
N ILE A 861 -37.15 5.12 20.35
CA ILE A 861 -37.66 3.99 21.16
C ILE A 861 -36.88 3.87 22.47
N GLN A 862 -35.54 3.92 22.42
CA GLN A 862 -34.67 3.80 23.61
C GLN A 862 -34.87 4.96 24.60
N ASN A 863 -35.13 6.17 24.11
CA ASN A 863 -35.35 7.35 24.95
C ASN A 863 -36.82 7.59 25.33
N ALA A 864 -37.73 6.65 25.02
CA ALA A 864 -39.17 6.73 25.29
C ALA A 864 -39.91 7.92 24.62
N GLU A 865 -39.36 8.48 23.55
CA GLU A 865 -39.92 9.60 22.78
C GLU A 865 -40.81 9.11 21.61
N LEU A 866 -41.69 8.14 21.90
CA LEU A 866 -42.53 7.49 20.89
C LEU A 866 -43.48 8.46 20.17
N ARG A 867 -43.83 9.57 20.82
CA ARG A 867 -44.71 10.61 20.26
C ARG A 867 -44.15 11.25 19.00
N VAL A 868 -42.82 11.32 18.89
CA VAL A 868 -42.15 11.89 17.71
C VAL A 868 -42.41 11.02 16.50
N ILE A 869 -42.29 9.69 16.63
CA ILE A 869 -42.47 8.73 15.52
C ILE A 869 -43.80 8.94 14.80
N PHE A 870 -44.87 9.23 15.55
CA PHE A 870 -46.22 9.45 15.02
C PHE A 870 -46.50 10.89 14.56
N ALA A 871 -45.63 11.85 14.91
CA ALA A 871 -45.71 13.24 14.49
C ALA A 871 -44.78 13.57 13.30
N LEU A 872 -44.00 12.60 12.81
CA LEU A 872 -43.11 12.79 11.66
C LEU A 872 -43.89 12.99 10.36
N ASP A 873 -43.36 13.86 9.49
CA ASP A 873 -43.91 14.19 8.18
C ASP A 873 -44.05 12.97 7.24
N ASP A 874 -44.87 13.13 6.19
CA ASP A 874 -45.10 12.12 5.14
C ASP A 874 -43.82 11.54 4.51
N VAL A 875 -42.73 12.32 4.52
CA VAL A 875 -41.42 11.91 3.98
C VAL A 875 -40.82 10.71 4.74
N HIS A 876 -41.13 10.56 6.02
CA HIS A 876 -40.62 9.47 6.87
C HIS A 876 -41.42 8.17 6.75
N LYS A 877 -42.64 8.21 6.18
CA LYS A 877 -43.53 7.05 6.01
C LYS A 877 -42.88 5.83 5.34
N PRO A 878 -42.20 5.94 4.17
CA PRO A 878 -41.57 4.78 3.54
C PRO A 878 -40.42 4.20 4.37
N PHE A 879 -39.69 5.02 5.13
CA PHE A 879 -38.63 4.55 6.01
C PHE A 879 -39.17 3.85 7.26
N LEU A 880 -40.29 4.34 7.80
CA LEU A 880 -40.99 3.66 8.90
C LEU A 880 -41.56 2.31 8.45
N GLU A 881 -42.05 2.23 7.21
CA GLU A 881 -42.49 0.96 6.59
C GLU A 881 -41.38 -0.08 6.53
N ASP A 882 -40.22 0.29 5.97
CA ASP A 882 -39.05 -0.59 5.93
C ASP A 882 -38.65 -1.01 7.35
N PHE A 883 -38.64 -0.07 8.29
CA PHE A 883 -38.25 -0.33 9.68
C PHE A 883 -39.16 -1.33 10.41
N PHE A 884 -40.49 -1.17 10.30
CA PHE A 884 -41.43 -2.10 10.93
C PHE A 884 -41.54 -3.44 10.17
N SER A 885 -41.21 -3.48 8.87
CA SER A 885 -41.17 -4.72 8.10
C SER A 885 -40.04 -5.69 8.52
N GLN A 886 -38.96 -5.17 9.13
CA GLN A 886 -37.80 -5.98 9.57
C GLN A 886 -38.10 -6.80 10.84
N GLY A 887 -39.19 -6.49 11.56
CA GLY A 887 -39.68 -7.28 12.68
C GLY A 887 -40.60 -6.47 13.61
N PRO A 888 -41.64 -7.10 14.19
CA PRO A 888 -42.54 -6.43 15.12
C PRO A 888 -41.78 -6.04 16.40
N ARG A 889 -41.93 -4.79 16.82
CA ARG A 889 -41.36 -4.25 18.05
C ARG A 889 -42.46 -4.16 19.11
N GLN A 890 -42.16 -4.71 20.28
CA GLN A 890 -43.13 -4.81 21.38
C GLN A 890 -43.72 -3.44 21.74
N ASN A 891 -45.02 -3.41 21.98
CA ASN A 891 -45.82 -2.26 22.42
C ASN A 891 -46.00 -1.11 21.41
N ILE A 892 -45.36 -1.15 20.23
CA ILE A 892 -45.35 -0.02 19.29
C ILE A 892 -45.90 -0.40 17.91
N SER A 893 -45.63 -1.62 17.44
CA SER A 893 -46.04 -2.04 16.09
C SER A 893 -47.56 -1.97 15.88
N TRP A 894 -48.37 -2.34 16.88
CA TRP A 894 -49.83 -2.26 16.77
C TRP A 894 -50.33 -0.81 16.68
N LEU A 895 -49.69 0.15 17.36
CA LEU A 895 -50.03 1.57 17.26
C LEU A 895 -49.76 2.12 15.85
N TYR A 896 -48.64 1.70 15.24
CA TYR A 896 -48.31 2.10 13.89
C TYR A 896 -49.28 1.52 12.85
N GLU A 897 -49.63 0.25 12.95
CA GLU A 897 -50.63 -0.36 12.06
C GLU A 897 -52.02 0.27 12.23
N LEU A 898 -52.39 0.71 13.44
CA LEU A 898 -53.61 1.49 13.67
C LEU A 898 -53.58 2.85 12.95
N THR A 899 -52.44 3.55 12.90
CA THR A 899 -52.36 4.82 12.14
C THR A 899 -52.52 4.64 10.62
N LYS A 900 -52.45 3.41 10.12
CA LYS A 900 -52.63 3.05 8.72
C LYS A 900 -54.01 2.49 8.37
N ASP A 901 -54.92 2.44 9.35
CA ASP A 901 -56.21 1.75 9.24
C ASP A 901 -56.05 0.25 8.86
N ASN A 902 -54.89 -0.38 9.09
CA ASN A 902 -54.64 -1.79 8.77
C ASN A 902 -55.05 -2.71 9.93
N LEU A 903 -56.36 -2.76 10.18
CA LEU A 903 -56.94 -3.45 11.34
C LEU A 903 -56.73 -4.97 11.34
N ASN A 904 -56.35 -5.59 10.23
CA ASN A 904 -56.19 -7.05 10.12
C ASN A 904 -54.96 -7.59 10.86
N VAL A 905 -53.90 -6.77 10.99
CA VAL A 905 -52.62 -7.16 11.59
C VAL A 905 -52.53 -6.77 13.06
N VAL A 906 -53.42 -5.88 13.52
CA VAL A 906 -53.45 -5.35 14.88
C VAL A 906 -53.83 -6.41 15.94
N PRO A 907 -54.88 -7.24 15.77
CA PRO A 907 -55.26 -8.26 16.74
C PRO A 907 -54.15 -9.27 17.09
N PRO A 908 -53.45 -9.92 16.13
CA PRO A 908 -52.40 -10.86 16.48
C PRO A 908 -51.20 -10.18 17.17
N LEU A 909 -50.84 -8.94 16.78
CA LEU A 909 -49.78 -8.17 17.44
C LEU A 909 -50.15 -7.81 18.89
N LEU A 910 -51.40 -7.42 19.14
CA LEU A 910 -51.89 -7.11 20.49
C LEU A 910 -51.99 -8.34 21.37
N LEU A 911 -52.32 -9.51 20.81
CA LEU A 911 -52.34 -10.77 21.53
C LEU A 911 -50.92 -11.15 21.98
N ASP A 912 -49.93 -11.07 21.08
CA ASP A 912 -48.52 -11.31 21.40
C ASP A 912 -47.95 -10.33 22.45
N ASP A 913 -48.33 -9.05 22.38
CA ASP A 913 -47.93 -8.03 23.37
C ASP A 913 -48.65 -8.24 24.71
N ALA A 914 -49.93 -8.64 24.69
CA ALA A 914 -50.72 -8.92 25.90
C ALA A 914 -50.18 -10.14 26.68
N HIS A 915 -49.71 -11.19 26.00
CA HIS A 915 -49.07 -12.33 26.68
C HIS A 915 -47.76 -11.96 27.39
N LYS A 916 -47.07 -10.92 26.91
CA LYS A 916 -45.81 -10.42 27.49
C LYS A 916 -46.03 -9.31 28.53
N ALA A 917 -47.25 -8.81 28.65
CA ALA A 917 -47.58 -7.74 29.59
C ALA A 917 -47.54 -8.26 31.03
N THR A 918 -46.70 -7.61 31.86
CA THR A 918 -46.56 -7.96 33.29
C THR A 918 -47.63 -7.33 34.16
N ASN A 919 -48.20 -6.18 33.75
CA ASN A 919 -49.24 -5.46 34.49
C ASN A 919 -50.64 -5.88 34.02
N LEU A 920 -51.52 -6.20 34.97
CA LEU A 920 -52.90 -6.63 34.72
C LEU A 920 -53.73 -5.57 33.99
N GLU A 921 -53.63 -4.30 34.39
CA GLU A 921 -54.38 -3.20 33.76
C GLU A 921 -53.96 -3.03 32.30
N ALA A 922 -52.66 -3.16 32.02
CA ALA A 922 -52.13 -3.09 30.66
C ALA A 922 -52.59 -4.30 29.82
N ARG A 923 -52.55 -5.51 30.39
CA ARG A 923 -53.04 -6.73 29.72
C ARG A 923 -54.54 -6.63 29.41
N HIS A 924 -55.35 -6.19 30.37
CA HIS A 924 -56.78 -5.95 30.17
C HIS A 924 -57.03 -4.92 29.05
N LEU A 925 -56.30 -3.79 29.07
CA LEU A 925 -56.42 -2.77 28.02
C LEU A 925 -56.04 -3.33 26.64
N MET A 926 -54.91 -4.04 26.52
CA MET A 926 -54.46 -4.61 25.25
C MET A 926 -55.44 -5.64 24.70
N LEU A 927 -55.95 -6.54 25.54
CA LEU A 927 -56.92 -7.57 25.13
C LEU A 927 -58.28 -6.96 24.76
N SER A 928 -58.74 -5.95 25.49
CA SER A 928 -60.00 -5.26 25.18
C SER A 928 -59.92 -4.47 23.87
N ILE A 929 -58.82 -3.75 23.62
CA ILE A 929 -58.55 -3.09 22.33
C ILE A 929 -58.41 -4.13 21.22
N GLY A 930 -57.71 -5.24 21.46
CA GLY A 930 -57.55 -6.34 20.50
C GLY A 930 -58.89 -6.96 20.10
N LYS A 931 -59.77 -7.22 21.06
CA LYS A 931 -61.13 -7.71 20.82
C LYS A 931 -61.98 -6.72 20.03
N LEU A 932 -61.89 -5.42 20.35
CA LEU A 932 -62.58 -4.38 19.60
C LEU A 932 -62.04 -4.24 18.16
N ALA A 933 -60.73 -4.33 17.96
CA ALA A 933 -60.11 -4.32 16.64
C ALA A 933 -60.54 -5.54 15.81
N GLN A 934 -60.56 -6.73 16.41
CA GLN A 934 -61.03 -7.96 15.75
C GLN A 934 -62.52 -7.87 15.40
N LEU A 935 -63.36 -7.29 16.27
CA LEU A 935 -64.77 -7.04 15.99
C LEU A 935 -64.96 -6.06 14.83
N ALA A 936 -64.15 -5.00 14.78
CA ALA A 936 -64.15 -4.05 13.66
C ALA A 936 -63.77 -4.74 12.33
N VAL A 937 -62.74 -5.59 12.33
CA VAL A 937 -62.35 -6.41 11.17
C VAL A 937 -63.50 -7.31 10.69
N VAL A 938 -64.15 -8.01 11.61
CA VAL A 938 -65.28 -8.90 11.30
C VAL A 938 -66.46 -8.11 10.73
N GLN A 939 -66.69 -6.89 11.22
CA GLN A 939 -67.75 -6.00 10.74
C GLN A 939 -67.45 -5.45 9.33
N GLU A 940 -66.21 -5.07 9.04
CA GLU A 940 -65.81 -4.54 7.73
C GLU A 940 -65.76 -5.62 6.63
N GLN A 941 -65.34 -6.84 6.97
CA GLN A 941 -65.18 -7.93 5.99
C GLN A 941 -66.46 -8.73 5.71
N GLY A 942 -67.55 -8.46 6.43
CA GLY A 942 -68.91 -8.91 6.10
C GLY A 942 -69.17 -10.43 6.10
N LYS A 943 -68.21 -11.27 6.49
CA LYS A 943 -68.37 -12.73 6.66
C LYS A 943 -67.49 -13.25 7.79
N THR A 944 -68.09 -14.01 8.71
CA THR A 944 -67.41 -14.80 9.74
C THR A 944 -66.60 -15.94 9.08
N LEU A 945 -65.34 -15.68 8.77
CA LEU A 945 -64.37 -16.75 8.51
C LEU A 945 -64.20 -17.55 9.82
N PRO A 946 -64.13 -18.91 9.79
CA PRO A 946 -63.91 -19.72 11.00
C PRO A 946 -62.69 -19.26 11.80
N ALA A 947 -61.59 -18.95 11.11
CA ALA A 947 -60.36 -18.45 11.72
C ALA A 947 -60.52 -17.10 12.45
N ALA A 948 -61.45 -16.23 12.02
CA ALA A 948 -61.72 -14.97 12.71
C ALA A 948 -62.55 -15.16 13.99
N LYS A 949 -63.32 -16.25 14.05
CA LYS A 949 -64.05 -16.67 15.25
C LYS A 949 -63.10 -17.29 16.26
N ASP A 950 -62.19 -18.16 15.82
CA ASP A 950 -61.19 -18.79 16.69
C ASP A 950 -60.34 -17.74 17.43
N VAL A 951 -59.88 -16.69 16.73
CA VAL A 951 -59.13 -15.56 17.34
C VAL A 951 -59.98 -14.76 18.34
N LEU A 952 -61.27 -14.59 18.05
CA LEU A 952 -62.19 -13.86 18.93
C LEU A 952 -62.53 -14.66 20.19
N ASP A 953 -62.64 -15.98 20.06
CA ASP A 953 -62.78 -16.91 21.17
C ASP A 953 -61.50 -16.90 22.03
N THR A 954 -60.30 -16.83 21.44
CA THR A 954 -59.05 -16.68 22.22
C THR A 954 -59.01 -15.38 23.02
N PHE A 955 -59.41 -14.24 22.44
CA PHE A 955 -59.53 -12.98 23.19
C PHE A 955 -60.58 -13.06 24.30
N HIS A 956 -61.64 -13.85 24.09
CA HIS A 956 -62.66 -14.05 25.11
C HIS A 956 -62.11 -14.85 26.29
N ASP A 957 -61.45 -15.98 26.01
CA ASP A 957 -60.86 -16.85 27.04
C ASP A 957 -59.78 -16.10 27.85
N GLU A 958 -58.95 -15.29 27.19
CA GLU A 958 -57.93 -14.47 27.85
C GLU A 958 -58.52 -13.34 28.70
N LEU A 959 -59.62 -12.71 28.26
CA LEU A 959 -60.34 -11.73 29.07
C LEU A 959 -61.07 -12.39 30.24
N ASP A 960 -61.57 -13.61 30.06
CA ASP A 960 -62.20 -14.39 31.12
C ASP A 960 -61.14 -14.73 32.19
N PHE A 961 -59.92 -15.10 31.79
CA PHE A 961 -58.79 -15.26 32.73
C PHE A 961 -58.48 -13.98 33.51
N VAL A 962 -58.45 -12.81 32.83
CA VAL A 962 -58.28 -11.51 33.49
C VAL A 962 -59.42 -11.23 34.48
N SER A 963 -60.66 -11.58 34.14
CA SER A 963 -61.81 -11.37 35.03
C SER A 963 -61.75 -12.23 36.29
N VAL A 964 -61.27 -13.48 36.18
CA VAL A 964 -60.98 -14.35 37.34
C VAL A 964 -59.91 -13.72 38.22
N HIS A 965 -58.86 -13.20 37.60
CA HIS A 965 -57.77 -12.52 38.28
C HIS A 965 -58.24 -11.26 39.04
N GLU A 966 -59.08 -10.42 38.42
CA GLU A 966 -59.68 -9.23 39.06
C GLU A 966 -60.60 -9.61 40.23
N THR A 967 -61.39 -10.68 40.09
CA THR A 967 -62.29 -11.17 41.13
C THR A 967 -61.51 -11.61 42.37
N ILE A 968 -60.43 -12.37 42.19
CA ILE A 968 -59.57 -12.82 43.30
C ILE A 968 -58.87 -11.64 43.96
N VAL A 969 -58.37 -10.68 43.18
CA VAL A 969 -57.77 -9.45 43.73
C VAL A 969 -58.79 -8.69 44.58
N ALA A 970 -60.04 -8.58 44.13
CA ALA A 970 -61.12 -7.96 44.88
C ALA A 970 -61.43 -8.72 46.20
N ASP A 971 -61.51 -10.05 46.16
CA ASP A 971 -61.71 -10.89 47.34
C ASP A 971 -60.59 -10.73 48.38
N LEU A 972 -59.33 -10.72 47.92
CA LEU A 972 -58.16 -10.52 48.78
C LEU A 972 -58.18 -9.11 49.40
N GLN A 973 -58.57 -8.09 48.64
CA GLN A 973 -58.75 -6.73 49.13
C GLN A 973 -59.90 -6.62 50.14
N LEU A 974 -61.01 -7.34 49.93
CA LEU A 974 -62.13 -7.40 50.89
C LEU A 974 -61.69 -8.04 52.21
N ALA A 975 -60.90 -9.11 52.18
CA ALA A 975 -60.35 -9.72 53.39
C ALA A 975 -59.43 -8.77 54.16
N LEU A 976 -58.66 -7.95 53.43
CA LEU A 976 -57.79 -6.91 54.00
C LEU A 976 -58.55 -5.70 54.55
N SER A 977 -59.78 -5.43 54.10
CA SER A 977 -60.60 -4.29 54.57
C SER A 977 -60.91 -4.32 56.07
N THR A 978 -60.78 -5.49 56.70
CA THR A 978 -60.90 -5.70 58.15
C THR A 978 -59.74 -5.05 58.94
N GLN A 979 -58.61 -4.77 58.29
CA GLN A 979 -57.42 -4.14 58.87
C GLN A 979 -57.46 -2.60 58.72
N ARG A 980 -57.11 -1.86 59.79
CA ARG A 980 -56.95 -0.39 59.74
C ARG A 980 -55.46 -0.03 59.66
N GLY A 981 -55.03 0.54 58.53
CA GLY A 981 -53.70 1.16 58.35
C GLY A 981 -53.01 0.79 57.03
N ARG A 982 -52.09 1.64 56.54
CA ARG A 982 -51.25 1.33 55.36
C ARG A 982 -50.16 0.33 55.77
N GLN A 983 -50.25 -0.91 55.28
CA GLN A 983 -49.25 -1.96 55.47
C GLN A 983 -48.52 -2.24 54.15
N SER A 984 -47.29 -2.75 54.20
CA SER A 984 -46.58 -3.23 53.01
C SER A 984 -47.29 -4.45 52.41
N HIS A 985 -47.09 -4.70 51.11
CA HIS A 985 -47.66 -5.86 50.43
C HIS A 985 -47.23 -7.21 51.06
N ASP A 986 -46.02 -7.30 51.63
CA ASP A 986 -45.55 -8.49 52.35
C ASP A 986 -46.36 -8.75 53.64
N ALA A 987 -46.66 -7.69 54.39
CA ALA A 987 -47.45 -7.80 55.61
C ALA A 987 -48.93 -8.14 55.31
N GLN A 988 -49.45 -7.61 54.21
CA GLN A 988 -50.79 -7.95 53.70
C GLN A 988 -50.87 -9.41 53.28
N ALA A 989 -49.88 -9.92 52.54
CA ALA A 989 -49.83 -11.32 52.10
C ALA A 989 -49.72 -12.29 53.29
N GLU A 990 -48.91 -11.97 54.30
CA GLU A 990 -48.78 -12.77 55.53
C GLU A 990 -50.08 -12.80 56.35
N TYR A 991 -50.84 -11.70 56.34
CA TYR A 991 -52.16 -11.66 56.98
C TYR A 991 -53.16 -12.55 56.23
N ILE A 992 -53.20 -12.44 54.89
CA ILE A 992 -54.07 -13.26 54.03
C ILE A 992 -53.80 -14.75 54.25
N LEU A 993 -52.54 -15.17 54.30
CA LEU A 993 -52.15 -16.56 54.58
C LEU A 993 -52.79 -17.06 55.89
N LYS A 994 -52.78 -16.25 56.96
CA LYS A 994 -53.35 -16.62 58.27
C LYS A 994 -54.88 -16.63 58.29
N THR A 995 -55.53 -15.83 57.45
CA THR A 995 -57.00 -15.71 57.45
C THR A 995 -57.69 -16.65 56.47
N GLN A 996 -57.12 -16.83 55.28
CA GLN A 996 -57.75 -17.50 54.15
C GLN A 996 -57.08 -18.82 53.75
N ALA A 997 -55.91 -19.16 54.31
CA ALA A 997 -55.19 -20.40 53.97
C ALA A 997 -54.60 -21.08 55.23
N LYS A 998 -55.44 -21.28 56.25
CA LYS A 998 -55.06 -21.87 57.55
C LYS A 998 -54.61 -23.32 57.43
N ARG A 999 -55.08 -24.04 56.42
CA ARG A 999 -54.73 -25.45 56.17
C ARG A 999 -53.28 -25.63 55.71
N LEU A 1000 -52.63 -24.57 55.21
CA LEU A 1000 -51.23 -24.60 54.79
C LEU A 1000 -50.21 -24.54 55.94
N ASN A 1001 -50.64 -24.45 57.20
CA ASN A 1001 -49.73 -24.41 58.35
C ASN A 1001 -48.86 -25.69 58.51
N GLY A 1002 -49.27 -26.81 57.91
CA GLY A 1002 -48.53 -28.07 57.90
C GLY A 1002 -47.57 -28.24 56.71
N THR A 1003 -47.62 -27.35 55.71
CA THR A 1003 -46.87 -27.42 54.44
C THR A 1003 -46.11 -26.10 54.19
N PRO A 1004 -44.91 -25.92 54.78
CA PRO A 1004 -44.21 -24.65 54.80
C PRO A 1004 -43.75 -24.15 53.42
N ALA A 1005 -43.50 -25.04 52.47
CA ALA A 1005 -43.07 -24.66 51.13
C ALA A 1005 -44.27 -24.14 50.30
N PHE A 1006 -45.46 -24.74 50.41
CA PHE A 1006 -46.70 -24.21 49.82
C PHE A 1006 -47.11 -22.87 50.43
N ALA A 1007 -47.02 -22.71 51.75
CA ALA A 1007 -47.31 -21.44 52.42
C ALA A 1007 -46.41 -20.29 51.91
N ARG A 1008 -45.14 -20.59 51.61
CA ARG A 1008 -44.19 -19.62 51.06
C ARG A 1008 -44.55 -19.20 49.63
N ILE A 1009 -44.87 -20.18 48.77
CA ILE A 1009 -45.27 -19.94 47.38
C ILE A 1009 -46.57 -19.14 47.31
N PHE A 1010 -47.59 -19.55 48.09
CA PHE A 1010 -48.87 -18.84 48.16
C PHE A 1010 -48.68 -17.37 48.57
N ARG A 1011 -47.85 -17.10 49.58
CA ARG A 1011 -47.52 -15.73 50.01
C ARG A 1011 -46.87 -14.92 48.89
N GLU A 1012 -45.97 -15.52 48.13
CA GLU A 1012 -45.31 -14.85 47.01
C GLU A 1012 -46.31 -14.51 45.87
N TYR A 1013 -47.22 -15.41 45.54
CA TYR A 1013 -48.26 -15.14 44.55
C TYR A 1013 -49.25 -14.07 45.00
N VAL A 1014 -49.74 -14.12 46.24
CA VAL A 1014 -50.61 -13.07 46.80
C VAL A 1014 -49.91 -11.71 46.79
N ARG A 1015 -48.61 -11.66 47.10
CA ARG A 1015 -47.83 -10.42 47.01
C ARG A 1015 -47.78 -9.89 45.57
N THR A 1016 -47.55 -10.75 44.59
CA THR A 1016 -47.51 -10.39 43.16
C THR A 1016 -48.88 -9.89 42.66
N LEU A 1017 -49.98 -10.53 43.09
CA LEU A 1017 -51.35 -10.09 42.81
C LEU A 1017 -51.63 -8.68 43.37
N LEU A 1018 -51.23 -8.42 44.61
CA LEU A 1018 -51.42 -7.12 45.26
C LEU A 1018 -50.58 -5.99 44.64
N GLN A 1019 -49.50 -6.33 43.92
CA GLN A 1019 -48.70 -5.39 43.15
C GLN A 1019 -49.32 -5.05 41.78
N GLY A 1020 -50.41 -5.72 41.38
CA GLY A 1020 -51.05 -5.55 40.08
C GLY A 1020 -50.36 -6.31 38.94
N ASN A 1021 -49.48 -7.26 39.26
CA ASN A 1021 -48.80 -8.08 38.27
C ASN A 1021 -49.66 -9.30 37.89
N VAL A 1022 -49.58 -9.72 36.64
CA VAL A 1022 -50.31 -10.88 36.11
C VAL A 1022 -49.62 -12.16 36.53
N LEU A 1023 -50.38 -13.08 37.12
CA LEU A 1023 -49.93 -14.45 37.39
C LEU A 1023 -50.06 -15.35 36.15
N SER A 1024 -49.22 -16.40 36.09
CA SER A 1024 -49.43 -17.47 35.12
C SER A 1024 -50.68 -18.29 35.45
N VAL A 1025 -51.18 -19.07 34.48
CA VAL A 1025 -52.37 -19.92 34.68
C VAL A 1025 -52.15 -20.92 35.82
N GLU A 1026 -50.99 -21.56 35.89
CA GLU A 1026 -50.68 -22.52 36.96
C GLU A 1026 -50.52 -21.86 38.33
N ASP A 1027 -49.94 -20.65 38.39
CA ASP A 1027 -49.82 -19.89 39.65
C ASP A 1027 -51.19 -19.44 40.17
N MET A 1028 -52.08 -19.04 39.25
CA MET A 1028 -53.45 -18.69 39.57
C MET A 1028 -54.24 -19.89 40.10
N VAL A 1029 -54.07 -21.06 39.48
CA VAL A 1029 -54.67 -22.33 39.91
C VAL A 1029 -54.20 -22.72 41.32
N ASP A 1030 -52.93 -22.48 41.64
CA ASP A 1030 -52.42 -22.71 42.99
C ASP A 1030 -53.02 -21.74 44.01
N VAL A 1031 -53.15 -20.45 43.67
CA VAL A 1031 -53.84 -19.48 44.56
C VAL A 1031 -55.30 -19.89 44.82
N LEU A 1032 -56.02 -20.32 43.78
CA LEU A 1032 -57.41 -20.77 43.87
C LEU A 1032 -57.58 -22.06 44.67
N SER A 1033 -56.67 -23.03 44.52
CA SER A 1033 -56.79 -24.35 45.15
C SER A 1033 -56.18 -24.44 46.55
N MET A 1034 -55.16 -23.63 46.87
CA MET A 1034 -54.51 -23.60 48.19
C MET A 1034 -55.29 -22.79 49.24
N ARG A 1035 -56.30 -22.02 48.82
CA ARG A 1035 -57.21 -21.28 49.72
C ARG A 1035 -58.14 -22.26 50.45
N ASP A 1036 -58.54 -21.91 51.68
CA ASP A 1036 -59.40 -22.76 52.52
C ASP A 1036 -60.81 -22.99 51.93
N ASN A 1037 -61.25 -22.13 50.98
CA ASN A 1037 -62.50 -22.20 50.19
C ASN A 1037 -63.79 -22.53 50.98
N SER A 1038 -63.88 -22.08 52.24
CA SER A 1038 -64.99 -22.38 53.13
C SER A 1038 -66.35 -21.80 52.72
N GLU A 1039 -66.35 -20.68 51.99
CA GLU A 1039 -67.58 -19.99 51.52
C GLU A 1039 -67.83 -20.20 50.02
N SER A 1040 -66.80 -20.55 49.24
CA SER A 1040 -66.81 -20.59 47.77
C SER A 1040 -66.10 -21.84 47.22
N PRO A 1041 -66.71 -23.05 47.30
CA PRO A 1041 -66.12 -24.26 46.70
C PRO A 1041 -66.04 -24.19 45.16
N ASP A 1042 -66.72 -23.22 44.55
CA ASP A 1042 -66.71 -22.97 43.10
C ASP A 1042 -65.31 -22.58 42.57
N ASP A 1043 -64.40 -22.10 43.43
CA ASP A 1043 -63.01 -21.77 43.06
C ASP A 1043 -62.23 -22.97 42.56
N TYR A 1044 -62.53 -24.17 43.09
CA TYR A 1044 -61.95 -25.42 42.60
C TYR A 1044 -62.42 -25.74 41.19
N VAL A 1045 -63.68 -25.44 40.87
CA VAL A 1045 -64.24 -25.61 39.52
C VAL A 1045 -63.60 -24.63 38.55
N ILE A 1046 -63.39 -23.37 38.96
CA ILE A 1046 -62.69 -22.35 38.17
C ILE A 1046 -61.24 -22.81 37.91
N ALA A 1047 -60.54 -23.29 38.93
CA ALA A 1047 -59.17 -23.81 38.79
C ALA A 1047 -59.08 -24.99 37.79
N LEU A 1048 -60.03 -25.93 37.82
CA LEU A 1048 -60.09 -27.04 36.85
C LEU A 1048 -60.37 -26.55 35.43
N ARG A 1049 -61.31 -25.61 35.25
CA ARG A 1049 -61.62 -25.01 33.94
C ARG A 1049 -60.42 -24.28 33.33
N LEU A 1050 -59.66 -23.54 34.14
CA LEU A 1050 -58.44 -22.87 33.71
C LEU A 1050 -57.38 -23.86 33.22
N LEU A 1051 -57.21 -25.00 33.90
CA LEU A 1051 -56.27 -26.04 33.47
C LEU A 1051 -56.70 -26.73 32.17
N TRP A 1052 -58.01 -26.96 31.98
CA TRP A 1052 -58.54 -27.56 30.75
C TRP A 1052 -58.50 -26.63 29.54
N GLY A 1053 -58.69 -25.32 29.76
CA GLY A 1053 -58.63 -24.31 28.71
C GLY A 1053 -57.21 -23.89 28.31
N SER A 1054 -56.19 -24.21 29.11
CA SER A 1054 -54.80 -23.82 28.81
C SER A 1054 -54.10 -24.82 27.88
N ASP A 1055 -53.58 -24.35 26.75
CA ASP A 1055 -52.73 -25.16 25.85
C ASP A 1055 -51.22 -24.93 26.05
N ASP A 1056 -50.84 -23.85 26.74
CA ASP A 1056 -49.44 -23.42 26.95
C ASP A 1056 -48.64 -24.30 27.94
N THR A 1057 -49.32 -25.11 28.76
CA THR A 1057 -48.67 -25.96 29.77
C THR A 1057 -48.31 -27.33 29.21
N PRO A 1058 -47.09 -27.86 29.42
CA PRO A 1058 -46.74 -29.23 29.01
C PRO A 1058 -47.70 -30.26 29.61
N GLN A 1059 -48.07 -31.27 28.82
CA GLN A 1059 -49.11 -32.25 29.20
C GLN A 1059 -48.83 -32.94 30.55
N SER A 1060 -47.57 -33.27 30.87
CA SER A 1060 -47.21 -33.92 32.15
C SER A 1060 -47.37 -32.99 33.36
N ARG A 1061 -47.06 -31.69 33.18
CA ARG A 1061 -47.26 -30.65 34.21
C ARG A 1061 -48.73 -30.36 34.42
N ARG A 1062 -49.51 -30.29 33.34
CA ARG A 1062 -50.96 -30.13 33.40
C ARG A 1062 -51.62 -31.28 34.17
N GLN A 1063 -51.21 -32.52 33.90
CA GLN A 1063 -51.69 -33.69 34.64
C GLN A 1063 -51.31 -33.66 36.12
N SER A 1064 -50.08 -33.25 36.44
CA SER A 1064 -49.62 -33.10 37.82
C SER A 1064 -50.38 -31.99 38.58
N ALA A 1065 -50.67 -30.87 37.92
CA ALA A 1065 -51.46 -29.76 38.46
C ALA A 1065 -52.93 -30.16 38.65
N LEU A 1066 -53.54 -30.87 37.70
CA LEU A 1066 -54.88 -31.45 37.84
C LEU A 1066 -54.94 -32.41 39.03
N GLY A 1067 -53.94 -33.29 39.17
CA GLY A 1067 -53.81 -34.18 40.32
C GLY A 1067 -53.71 -33.41 41.65
N ALA A 1068 -52.97 -32.30 41.68
CA ALA A 1068 -52.86 -31.45 42.87
C ALA A 1068 -54.19 -30.78 43.25
N VAL A 1069 -54.95 -30.26 42.27
CA VAL A 1069 -56.27 -29.67 42.53
C VAL A 1069 -57.23 -30.73 43.06
N TRP A 1070 -57.27 -31.92 42.45
CA TRP A 1070 -58.10 -33.03 42.92
C TRP A 1070 -57.71 -33.51 44.33
N ARG A 1071 -56.41 -33.65 44.63
CA ARG A 1071 -55.95 -33.93 46.01
C ARG A 1071 -56.49 -32.90 47.00
N ARG A 1072 -56.42 -31.61 46.67
CA ARG A 1072 -56.90 -30.53 47.54
C ARG A 1072 -58.43 -30.52 47.68
N ILE A 1073 -59.19 -30.90 46.65
CA ILE A 1073 -60.65 -31.12 46.74
C ILE A 1073 -60.95 -32.25 47.72
N TYR A 1074 -60.22 -33.37 47.65
CA TYR A 1074 -60.41 -34.48 48.59
C TYR A 1074 -60.00 -34.09 50.02
N LEU A 1075 -58.94 -33.30 50.19
CA LEU A 1075 -58.47 -32.85 51.50
C LEU A 1075 -59.30 -31.68 52.08
N HIS A 1076 -60.26 -31.12 51.32
CA HIS A 1076 -61.09 -30.00 51.75
C HIS A 1076 -62.03 -30.38 52.91
N ASP A 1077 -62.59 -31.59 52.87
CA ASP A 1077 -63.64 -32.02 53.80
C ASP A 1077 -63.07 -32.95 54.88
N ASP A 1078 -63.60 -32.84 56.11
CA ASP A 1078 -63.20 -33.72 57.22
C ASP A 1078 -63.95 -35.06 57.12
N TRP A 1079 -63.34 -36.02 56.43
CA TRP A 1079 -63.92 -37.33 56.20
C TRP A 1079 -64.15 -38.13 57.48
N ASN A 1080 -63.37 -37.90 58.55
CA ASN A 1080 -63.58 -38.58 59.83
C ASN A 1080 -64.89 -38.12 60.48
N MET A 1081 -65.24 -36.84 60.34
CA MET A 1081 -66.52 -36.30 60.79
C MET A 1081 -67.69 -36.74 59.91
N ILE A 1082 -67.49 -36.78 58.59
CA ILE A 1082 -68.55 -37.14 57.62
C ILE A 1082 -68.89 -38.63 57.71
N ARG A 1083 -67.89 -39.50 57.91
CA ARG A 1083 -68.04 -40.96 58.03
C ARG A 1083 -68.56 -41.41 59.40
N ASP A 1084 -68.68 -40.53 60.39
CA ASP A 1084 -69.29 -40.88 61.67
C ASP A 1084 -70.79 -41.15 61.48
N THR A 1085 -71.13 -42.44 61.44
CA THR A 1085 -72.48 -42.97 61.22
C THR A 1085 -73.25 -43.18 62.52
N ALA A 1086 -72.68 -42.81 63.68
CA ALA A 1086 -73.38 -42.93 64.96
C ALA A 1086 -74.62 -42.00 64.98
N ASN A 1087 -75.81 -42.59 65.00
CA ASN A 1087 -77.13 -41.91 65.03
C ASN A 1087 -77.48 -41.04 63.81
N VAL A 1088 -77.02 -41.38 62.60
CA VAL A 1088 -77.31 -40.63 61.36
C VAL A 1088 -78.12 -41.50 60.39
N SER A 1089 -79.15 -40.95 59.74
CA SER A 1089 -79.92 -41.65 58.71
C SER A 1089 -79.24 -41.62 57.33
N ASP A 1090 -79.54 -42.59 56.46
CA ASP A 1090 -78.98 -42.62 55.09
C ASP A 1090 -79.34 -41.36 54.26
N ALA A 1091 -80.49 -40.73 54.54
CA ALA A 1091 -80.89 -39.48 53.90
C ALA A 1091 -80.02 -38.29 54.37
N GLU A 1092 -79.75 -38.20 55.66
CA GLU A 1092 -78.86 -37.17 56.22
C GLU A 1092 -77.40 -37.41 55.81
N LEU A 1093 -76.96 -38.68 55.69
CA LEU A 1093 -75.63 -39.03 55.20
C LEU A 1093 -75.46 -38.65 53.72
N ASN A 1094 -76.45 -38.94 52.86
CA ASN A 1094 -76.43 -38.49 51.46
C ASN A 1094 -76.47 -36.95 51.37
N GLN A 1095 -77.15 -36.26 52.30
CA GLN A 1095 -77.13 -34.79 52.34
C GLN A 1095 -75.76 -34.24 52.78
N ARG A 1096 -75.10 -34.87 53.76
CA ARG A 1096 -73.70 -34.56 54.11
C ARG A 1096 -72.77 -34.78 52.91
N TYR A 1097 -72.98 -35.84 52.14
CA TYR A 1097 -72.26 -36.06 50.88
C TYR A 1097 -72.53 -34.98 49.84
N ARG A 1098 -73.76 -34.48 49.71
CA ARG A 1098 -74.09 -33.35 48.80
C ARG A 1098 -73.48 -32.02 49.24
N ASP A 1099 -73.23 -31.84 50.53
CA ASP A 1099 -72.60 -30.63 51.07
C ASP A 1099 -71.07 -30.62 50.93
N THR A 1100 -70.45 -31.73 50.52
CA THR A 1100 -69.01 -31.81 50.26
C THR A 1100 -68.56 -30.98 49.06
N ALA A 1101 -67.31 -30.51 49.10
CA ALA A 1101 -66.68 -29.86 47.96
C ALA A 1101 -66.56 -30.83 46.77
N LEU A 1102 -66.28 -32.11 47.04
CA LEU A 1102 -66.21 -33.15 46.02
C LEU A 1102 -67.50 -33.28 45.21
N TYR A 1103 -68.66 -33.37 45.87
CA TYR A 1103 -69.95 -33.47 45.17
C TYR A 1103 -70.24 -32.22 44.33
N ARG A 1104 -70.00 -31.02 44.88
CA ARG A 1104 -70.22 -29.76 44.17
C ARG A 1104 -69.33 -29.63 42.93
N THR A 1105 -68.06 -30.03 43.03
CA THR A 1105 -67.15 -30.06 41.88
C THR A 1105 -67.61 -31.08 40.83
N LEU A 1106 -68.00 -32.29 41.24
CA LEU A 1106 -68.47 -33.34 40.31
C LEU A 1106 -69.74 -32.97 39.57
N ARG A 1107 -70.66 -32.23 40.20
CA ARG A 1107 -71.88 -31.77 39.55
C ARG A 1107 -71.60 -30.77 38.41
N GLU A 1108 -70.61 -29.91 38.58
CA GLU A 1108 -70.24 -28.90 37.57
C GLU A 1108 -69.33 -29.47 36.46
N VAL A 1109 -68.65 -30.59 36.71
CA VAL A 1109 -67.77 -31.28 35.75
C VAL A 1109 -68.60 -32.27 34.92
N ARG A 1110 -69.04 -31.83 33.73
CA ARG A 1110 -70.02 -32.54 32.89
C ARG A 1110 -69.53 -33.82 32.17
N SER A 1111 -68.26 -34.20 32.28
CA SER A 1111 -67.66 -35.32 31.52
C SER A 1111 -66.90 -36.30 32.42
N ARG A 1112 -67.21 -37.60 32.27
CA ARG A 1112 -66.57 -38.71 33.00
C ARG A 1112 -65.09 -38.91 32.64
N ALA A 1113 -64.61 -38.29 31.56
CA ALA A 1113 -63.22 -38.35 31.13
C ALA A 1113 -62.29 -37.42 31.93
N ASP A 1114 -62.86 -36.47 32.69
CA ASP A 1114 -62.11 -35.42 33.38
C ASP A 1114 -62.05 -35.62 34.91
N TYR A 1115 -62.61 -36.74 35.40
CA TYR A 1115 -62.55 -37.17 36.80
C TYR A 1115 -61.26 -37.95 37.07
N VAL A 1116 -60.51 -37.54 38.09
CA VAL A 1116 -59.31 -38.26 38.57
C VAL A 1116 -59.68 -39.00 39.85
N SER A 1117 -59.43 -40.30 39.91
CA SER A 1117 -59.74 -41.09 41.12
C SER A 1117 -58.81 -40.71 42.30
N PRO A 1118 -59.20 -40.99 43.56
CA PRO A 1118 -58.36 -40.71 44.72
C PRO A 1118 -56.97 -41.33 44.65
N ASP A 1119 -56.85 -42.57 44.14
CA ASP A 1119 -55.57 -43.28 44.02
C ASP A 1119 -54.69 -42.68 42.91
N GLU A 1120 -55.29 -42.31 41.79
CA GLU A 1120 -54.58 -41.59 40.71
C GLU A 1120 -54.16 -40.20 41.16
N ALA A 1121 -54.99 -39.51 41.95
CA ALA A 1121 -54.66 -38.21 42.51
C ALA A 1121 -53.54 -38.32 43.56
N ALA A 1122 -53.52 -39.36 44.41
CA ALA A 1122 -52.43 -39.61 45.35
C ALA A 1122 -51.11 -39.94 44.64
N ALA A 1123 -51.17 -40.74 43.56
CA ALA A 1123 -50.02 -41.15 42.77
C ALA A 1123 -49.47 -40.07 41.83
N ALA A 1124 -50.27 -39.07 41.44
CA ALA A 1124 -49.90 -37.99 40.53
C ALA A 1124 -49.00 -36.92 41.18
N GLN A 1125 -47.85 -37.32 41.72
CA GLN A 1125 -46.86 -36.40 42.30
C GLN A 1125 -45.91 -35.87 41.23
N PRO A 1126 -45.61 -34.55 41.23
CA PRO A 1126 -44.67 -33.98 40.28
C PRO A 1126 -43.25 -34.49 40.56
N THR A 1127 -42.51 -34.76 39.50
CA THR A 1127 -41.09 -35.14 39.59
C THR A 1127 -40.22 -33.93 39.97
N SER A 1128 -39.03 -34.19 40.51
CA SER A 1128 -38.03 -33.13 40.81
C SER A 1128 -37.73 -32.26 39.57
N ALA A 1129 -37.68 -32.86 38.38
CA ALA A 1129 -37.47 -32.16 37.13
C ALA A 1129 -38.66 -31.24 36.75
N GLU A 1130 -39.89 -31.65 37.05
CA GLU A 1130 -41.09 -30.85 36.77
C GLU A 1130 -41.21 -29.65 37.70
N ILE A 1131 -40.87 -29.81 38.99
CA ILE A 1131 -40.81 -28.69 39.95
C ILE A 1131 -39.72 -27.69 39.55
N ALA A 1132 -38.52 -28.18 39.20
CA ALA A 1132 -37.42 -27.32 38.75
C ALA A 1132 -37.75 -26.58 37.44
N ALA A 1133 -38.49 -27.22 36.53
CA ALA A 1133 -38.96 -26.59 35.29
C ALA A 1133 -40.10 -25.59 35.50
N ARG A 1134 -40.89 -25.73 36.57
CA ARG A 1134 -41.96 -24.81 36.93
C ARG A 1134 -41.46 -23.54 37.59
N TRP A 1135 -40.49 -23.66 38.49
CA TRP A 1135 -39.88 -22.53 39.19
C TRP A 1135 -38.38 -22.44 38.90
N PRO A 1136 -37.99 -21.91 37.73
CA PRO A 1136 -36.59 -21.76 37.36
C PRO A 1136 -35.90 -20.76 38.31
N GLY A 1137 -34.97 -21.26 39.12
CA GLY A 1137 -34.21 -20.44 40.08
C GLY A 1137 -34.38 -20.84 41.56
N LEU A 1138 -35.25 -21.81 41.88
CA LEU A 1138 -35.26 -22.42 43.21
C LEU A 1138 -33.97 -23.23 43.45
N ALA A 1139 -33.45 -23.16 44.67
CA ALA A 1139 -32.35 -24.01 45.11
C ALA A 1139 -32.83 -25.44 45.38
N ASN A 1140 -31.95 -26.44 45.28
CA ASN A 1140 -32.33 -27.86 45.37
C ASN A 1140 -33.01 -28.21 46.72
N ASP A 1141 -32.58 -27.58 47.82
CA ASP A 1141 -33.20 -27.70 49.15
C ASP A 1141 -34.66 -27.23 49.16
N GLN A 1142 -34.98 -26.22 48.36
CA GLN A 1142 -36.32 -25.68 48.21
C GLN A 1142 -37.19 -26.55 47.30
N VAL A 1143 -36.59 -27.20 46.29
CA VAL A 1143 -37.25 -28.19 45.44
C VAL A 1143 -37.61 -29.43 46.26
N ASP A 1144 -36.69 -29.92 47.09
CA ASP A 1144 -36.92 -31.06 47.99
C ASP A 1144 -38.03 -30.76 49.01
N SER A 1145 -38.04 -29.54 49.57
CA SER A 1145 -39.10 -29.10 50.49
C SER A 1145 -40.50 -29.08 49.84
N LEU A 1146 -40.59 -28.80 48.52
CA LEU A 1146 -41.85 -28.85 47.79
C LEU A 1146 -42.29 -30.29 47.50
N LEU A 1147 -41.35 -31.18 47.20
CA LEU A 1147 -41.64 -32.62 47.06
C LEU A 1147 -42.17 -33.20 48.36
N ASP A 1148 -41.58 -32.81 49.49
CA ASP A 1148 -42.04 -33.23 50.83
C ASP A 1148 -43.47 -32.75 51.13
N ASP A 1149 -43.81 -31.52 50.75
CA ASP A 1149 -45.16 -30.97 50.89
C ASP A 1149 -46.18 -31.73 50.02
N TYR A 1150 -45.87 -32.00 48.74
CA TYR A 1150 -46.71 -32.83 47.86
C TYR A 1150 -46.86 -34.27 48.37
N ALA A 1151 -45.78 -34.87 48.88
CA ALA A 1151 -45.81 -36.21 49.47
C ALA A 1151 -46.59 -36.25 50.79
N THR A 1152 -46.66 -35.13 51.52
CA THR A 1152 -47.49 -35.01 52.72
C THR A 1152 -48.98 -34.98 52.37
N GLU A 1153 -49.39 -34.18 51.38
CA GLU A 1153 -50.77 -34.20 50.86
C GLU A 1153 -51.17 -35.61 50.37
N GLY A 1154 -50.29 -36.28 49.62
CA GLY A 1154 -50.53 -37.64 49.12
C GLY A 1154 -50.71 -38.67 50.25
N ARG A 1155 -49.84 -38.65 51.26
CA ARG A 1155 -49.96 -39.57 52.42
C ARG A 1155 -51.26 -39.35 53.20
N VAL A 1156 -51.67 -38.10 53.42
CA VAL A 1156 -52.93 -37.80 54.12
C VAL A 1156 -54.13 -38.30 53.31
N LEU A 1157 -54.08 -38.23 51.98
CA LEU A 1157 -55.13 -38.76 51.12
C LEU A 1157 -55.21 -40.30 51.19
N GLU A 1158 -54.07 -40.99 51.15
CA GLU A 1158 -54.00 -42.45 51.30
C GLU A 1158 -54.52 -42.93 52.66
N GLU A 1159 -54.26 -42.17 53.74
CA GLU A 1159 -54.77 -42.48 55.09
C GLU A 1159 -56.30 -42.44 55.19
N TYR A 1160 -56.98 -41.67 54.33
CA TYR A 1160 -58.43 -41.53 54.37
C TYR A 1160 -59.20 -42.71 53.73
N ASP A 1161 -58.58 -43.55 52.89
CA ASP A 1161 -59.21 -44.71 52.21
C ASP A 1161 -60.63 -44.41 51.67
N LEU A 1162 -60.68 -43.53 50.67
CA LEU A 1162 -61.90 -42.89 50.18
C LEU A 1162 -62.57 -43.62 49.00
N GLU A 1163 -62.00 -44.72 48.48
CA GLU A 1163 -62.50 -45.40 47.26
C GLU A 1163 -64.02 -45.66 47.28
N ASN A 1164 -64.51 -46.23 48.38
CA ASN A 1164 -65.92 -46.58 48.55
C ASN A 1164 -66.83 -45.35 48.70
N VAL A 1165 -66.34 -44.30 49.36
CA VAL A 1165 -67.09 -43.05 49.60
C VAL A 1165 -67.18 -42.24 48.31
N CYS A 1166 -66.07 -42.12 47.58
CA CYS A 1166 -66.04 -41.45 46.28
C CYS A 1166 -66.93 -42.17 45.26
N ALA A 1167 -66.91 -43.50 45.20
CA ALA A 1167 -67.82 -44.26 44.34
C ALA A 1167 -69.29 -43.90 44.62
N ARG A 1168 -69.68 -43.78 45.89
CA ARG A 1168 -71.04 -43.39 46.27
C ARG A 1168 -71.36 -41.95 45.89
N ILE A 1169 -70.45 -41.01 46.12
CA ILE A 1169 -70.64 -39.58 45.78
C ILE A 1169 -70.76 -39.38 44.26
N VAL A 1170 -69.96 -40.10 43.46
CA VAL A 1170 -70.05 -40.11 42.00
C VAL A 1170 -71.42 -40.62 41.55
N THR A 1171 -71.91 -41.74 42.11
CA THR A 1171 -73.26 -42.22 41.78
C THR A 1171 -74.36 -41.23 42.15
N LEU A 1172 -74.23 -40.52 43.28
CA LEU A 1172 -75.20 -39.50 43.69
C LEU A 1172 -75.19 -38.28 42.77
N ALA A 1173 -74.01 -37.86 42.31
CA ALA A 1173 -73.88 -36.77 41.34
C ALA A 1173 -74.46 -37.16 39.98
N GLU A 1174 -74.22 -38.39 39.50
CA GLU A 1174 -74.80 -38.91 38.25
C GLU A 1174 -76.35 -39.02 38.36
N GLU A 1175 -76.88 -39.56 39.47
CA GLU A 1175 -78.33 -39.67 39.72
C GLU A 1175 -79.04 -38.31 39.76
N ASP A 1176 -78.41 -37.29 40.35
CA ASP A 1176 -78.96 -35.94 40.43
C ASP A 1176 -78.81 -35.16 39.10
N LEU A 1177 -77.83 -35.48 38.25
CA LEU A 1177 -77.64 -34.92 36.91
C LEU A 1177 -78.60 -35.48 35.85
N ASP A 1178 -78.93 -36.79 35.93
CA ASP A 1178 -79.90 -37.44 35.04
C ASP A 1178 -81.37 -37.10 35.39
N GLY A 1179 -81.60 -36.48 36.55
CA GLY A 1179 -82.91 -36.08 37.08
C GLY A 1179 -83.34 -34.64 36.79
N GLU A 1180 -82.43 -33.78 36.31
CA GLU A 1180 -82.70 -32.42 35.78
C GLU A 1180 -82.91 -32.44 34.26
#